data_AF-A0A495WDK0-F1
#
_entry.id   AF-A0A495WDK0-F1
#
_cell.length_a   1.000
_cell.length_b   1.000
_cell.length_c   1.000
_cell.angle_alpha   90.00
_cell.angle_beta   90.00
_cell.angle_gamma   90.00
#
_symmetry.space_group_name_H-M   'P 1'
#
loop_
_entity.id
_entity.type
_entity.pdbx_description
1 polymer ?
#
loop_
_entity_poly.entity_id
_entity_poly.type
_entity_poly.pdbx_seq_one_letter_code
_entity_poly.pdbx_strand_id
1 'polypeptide(L)'
;MKSFIQICFLSALIFLLSGVDIIAQNLRVAGVVRGNNEERLAGVTIINKETKKVVGLTDEDGKYSVIVPVNGILNFTCLGYDGQDIKVKGRQIIDVVLVSTAVKIQEVSVVAKIKNKVIFEPSEIEVVGNYFHLRTRFKVPAEMFSSNTRLIVQPTLYNITHKKGVLLKPVVTDGREYTLTQERMYEFDLKNDPLEPYIRKSEMTKNGELVAYHDSAYIENLKEDFRADIRLSLENYNRILFTDSFQIARGLVNPLRFFEYKLKAKDITDERYFPKPELQLRNDRGEVELSFLPGKADINDRDPKNASELAKLRERLSSIETNPDAKLQTFSILGVSSPEGPHDKNLVLAKKRMDLAVNRILSHLNKETLDFLKIQTGSKVETWQTAIEMMRRDSLFGQAQDLQNIVNKYPDSPDKQWRAIIRLPYYRSVIVPHYLPLMRRVEYNFDYSIYRFLTDAEIKELYLKDYKQLSRHEFWRMFEIAESDEEKETIYKQALEVYPKFMLAANNLSALYINQGRPDDSILESFISKDAPEEVLTNQAVALLSNWKYEKADSVVSLIPDGVSSEYLKSVTRALNGNYEEALATFGQEGGINEVVLLLALKRNDEAWEKAQNLPETARSEYVKAIAANRLDKVMDAINHIEKAFELDPSLRDVAKVDADVMDLL
;
A
#
# COMPACT_ATOMS: atom_id res chain seq x y z
N MET A 1 -12.63 23.78 -83.98
CA MET A 1 -11.78 23.65 -82.77
C MET A 1 -12.27 24.43 -81.54
N LYS A 2 -12.96 25.57 -81.64
CA LYS A 2 -13.43 26.33 -80.46
C LYS A 2 -14.53 25.64 -79.62
N SER A 3 -15.41 24.86 -80.25
CA SER A 3 -16.54 24.21 -79.54
C SER A 3 -16.14 22.98 -78.72
N PHE A 4 -15.05 22.28 -79.08
CA PHE A 4 -14.60 21.09 -78.34
C PHE A 4 -13.89 21.44 -77.02
N ILE A 5 -13.16 22.57 -76.99
CA ILE A 5 -12.49 23.08 -75.78
C ILE A 5 -13.52 23.59 -74.76
N GLN A 6 -14.64 24.18 -75.23
CA GLN A 6 -15.71 24.65 -74.33
C GLN A 6 -16.46 23.50 -73.66
N ILE A 7 -16.65 22.35 -74.33
CA ILE A 7 -17.33 21.19 -73.73
C ILE A 7 -16.44 20.53 -72.67
N CYS A 8 -15.12 20.44 -72.91
CA CYS A 8 -14.18 19.94 -71.90
C CYS A 8 -14.03 20.88 -70.68
N PHE A 9 -14.16 22.19 -70.86
CA PHE A 9 -14.15 23.15 -69.74
C PHE A 9 -15.46 23.11 -68.93
N LEU A 10 -16.60 22.89 -69.57
CA LEU A 10 -17.89 22.80 -68.89
C LEU A 10 -18.04 21.49 -68.09
N SER A 11 -17.48 20.37 -68.58
CA SER A 11 -17.44 19.12 -67.81
C SER A 11 -16.49 19.19 -66.61
N ALA A 12 -15.37 19.91 -66.74
CA ALA A 12 -14.44 20.14 -65.63
C ALA A 12 -15.04 21.06 -64.55
N LEU A 13 -15.85 22.05 -64.93
CA LEU A 13 -16.51 22.96 -63.98
C LEU A 13 -17.66 22.29 -63.21
N ILE A 14 -18.38 21.35 -63.83
CA ILE A 14 -19.45 20.58 -63.16
C ILE A 14 -18.88 19.56 -62.18
N PHE A 15 -17.67 19.04 -62.42
CA PHE A 15 -16.96 18.17 -61.47
C PHE A 15 -16.33 18.92 -60.29
N LEU A 16 -16.19 20.25 -60.37
CA LEU A 16 -15.62 21.11 -59.33
C LEU A 16 -16.67 21.71 -58.36
N LEU A 17 -17.97 21.49 -58.61
CA LEU A 17 -19.08 22.08 -57.84
C LEU A 17 -19.88 21.07 -57.01
N SER A 18 -19.48 19.80 -56.94
CA SER A 18 -20.17 18.74 -56.17
C SER A 18 -19.59 18.48 -54.77
N GLY A 19 -18.80 19.40 -54.21
CA GLY A 19 -18.13 19.19 -52.92
C GLY A 19 -18.24 20.41 -52.01
N VAL A 20 -19.44 20.72 -51.51
CA VAL A 20 -19.60 21.58 -50.33
C VAL A 20 -20.48 20.83 -49.34
N ASP A 21 -19.85 20.12 -48.42
CA ASP A 21 -20.55 19.53 -47.27
C ASP A 21 -21.16 20.66 -46.45
N ILE A 22 -22.48 20.65 -46.31
CA ILE A 22 -23.21 21.50 -45.37
C ILE A 22 -22.74 21.10 -43.97
N ILE A 23 -21.85 21.89 -43.38
CA ILE A 23 -21.45 21.71 -41.98
C ILE A 23 -22.68 22.00 -41.10
N ALA A 24 -23.33 20.94 -40.63
CA ALA A 24 -24.35 21.05 -39.60
C ALA A 24 -23.69 21.64 -38.34
N GLN A 25 -24.12 22.82 -37.91
CA GLN A 25 -23.62 23.42 -36.67
C GLN A 25 -24.00 22.50 -35.50
N ASN A 26 -22.98 22.02 -34.79
CA ASN A 26 -23.12 21.15 -33.64
C ASN A 26 -23.15 22.00 -32.36
N LEU A 27 -24.06 21.67 -31.44
CA LEU A 27 -24.27 22.32 -30.17
C LEU A 27 -24.14 21.30 -29.04
N ARG A 28 -23.57 21.72 -27.90
CA ARG A 28 -23.57 20.91 -26.68
C ARG A 28 -24.92 21.04 -25.97
N VAL A 29 -25.59 19.91 -25.80
CA VAL A 29 -26.86 19.76 -25.10
C VAL A 29 -26.62 18.96 -23.83
N ALA A 30 -27.12 19.44 -22.69
CA ALA A 30 -27.03 18.75 -21.41
C ALA A 30 -28.42 18.61 -20.77
N GLY A 31 -28.54 17.75 -19.76
CA GLY A 31 -29.78 17.60 -19.02
C GLY A 31 -29.76 16.41 -18.09
N VAL A 32 -30.91 16.14 -17.50
CA VAL A 32 -31.17 15.01 -16.61
C VAL A 32 -32.24 14.11 -17.20
N VAL A 33 -32.04 12.80 -17.14
CA VAL A 33 -33.05 11.80 -17.46
C VAL A 33 -33.60 11.19 -16.16
N ARG A 34 -34.93 11.17 -16.04
CA ARG A 34 -35.65 10.60 -14.88
C ARG A 34 -36.69 9.56 -15.32
N GLY A 35 -37.06 8.66 -14.42
CA GLY A 35 -38.22 7.79 -14.59
C GLY A 35 -39.53 8.51 -14.29
N ASN A 36 -40.66 7.91 -14.67
CA ASN A 36 -42.01 8.40 -14.34
C ASN A 36 -42.35 8.36 -12.84
N ASN A 37 -41.53 7.70 -12.02
CA ASN A 37 -41.53 7.72 -10.55
C ASN A 37 -40.55 8.76 -9.96
N GLU A 38 -40.01 9.66 -10.78
CA GLU A 38 -39.01 10.69 -10.45
C GLU A 38 -37.58 10.19 -10.10
N GLU A 39 -37.29 8.89 -10.23
CA GLU A 39 -35.95 8.34 -9.99
C GLU A 39 -34.94 8.79 -11.06
N ARG A 40 -33.65 8.95 -10.68
CA ARG A 40 -32.58 9.29 -11.64
C ARG A 40 -32.17 8.05 -12.41
N LEU A 41 -32.15 8.15 -13.75
CA LEU A 41 -31.84 7.01 -14.61
C LEU A 41 -30.41 7.08 -15.13
N ALA A 42 -29.56 6.21 -14.60
CA ALA A 42 -28.19 6.02 -15.04
C ALA A 42 -28.09 5.05 -16.23
N GLY A 43 -27.11 5.24 -17.12
CA GLY A 43 -26.89 4.35 -18.27
C GLY A 43 -27.92 4.47 -19.40
N VAL A 44 -28.74 5.53 -19.42
CA VAL A 44 -29.68 5.81 -20.51
C VAL A 44 -28.87 6.13 -21.76
N THR A 45 -29.10 5.36 -22.82
CA THR A 45 -28.42 5.54 -24.10
C THR A 45 -29.04 6.68 -24.88
N ILE A 46 -28.20 7.62 -25.31
CA ILE A 46 -28.61 8.79 -26.09
C ILE A 46 -28.10 8.61 -27.51
N ILE A 47 -29.03 8.49 -28.45
CA ILE A 47 -28.74 8.22 -29.86
C ILE A 47 -29.16 9.43 -30.67
N ASN A 48 -28.29 9.91 -31.56
CA ASN A 48 -28.74 10.84 -32.59
C ASN A 48 -29.53 10.04 -33.62
N LYS A 49 -30.84 10.30 -33.70
CA LYS A 49 -31.78 9.48 -34.47
C LYS A 49 -31.50 9.48 -35.97
N GLU A 50 -30.97 10.57 -36.51
CA GLU A 50 -30.69 10.70 -37.94
C GLU A 50 -29.45 9.87 -38.33
N THR A 51 -28.38 9.99 -37.54
CA THR A 51 -27.12 9.26 -37.78
C THR A 51 -27.14 7.83 -37.24
N LYS A 52 -28.11 7.50 -36.39
CA LYS A 52 -28.21 6.27 -35.58
C LYS A 52 -26.96 5.98 -34.71
N LYS A 53 -26.10 6.98 -34.49
CA LYS A 53 -24.92 6.85 -33.65
C LYS A 53 -25.26 7.16 -32.19
N VAL A 54 -24.74 6.35 -31.27
CA VAL A 54 -24.74 6.66 -29.85
C VAL A 54 -23.86 7.90 -29.65
N VAL A 55 -24.42 8.95 -29.08
CA VAL A 55 -23.74 10.23 -28.84
C VAL A 55 -23.41 10.45 -27.38
N GLY A 56 -23.96 9.64 -26.47
CA GLY A 56 -23.60 9.62 -25.06
C GLY A 56 -24.46 8.68 -24.23
N LEU A 57 -24.12 8.61 -22.95
CA LEU A 57 -24.83 7.87 -21.91
C LEU A 57 -25.07 8.80 -20.72
N THR A 58 -26.11 8.56 -19.92
CA THR A 58 -26.25 9.24 -18.63
C THR A 58 -25.32 8.63 -17.58
N ASP A 59 -24.79 9.49 -16.70
CA ASP A 59 -23.98 9.10 -15.55
C ASP A 59 -24.85 8.54 -14.38
N GLU A 60 -24.20 8.21 -13.26
CA GLU A 60 -24.84 7.63 -12.07
C GLU A 60 -25.92 8.53 -11.44
N ASP A 61 -25.89 9.84 -11.68
CA ASP A 61 -26.89 10.84 -11.23
C ASP A 61 -28.01 11.09 -12.27
N GLY A 62 -27.98 10.35 -13.38
CA GLY A 62 -28.87 10.50 -14.52
C GLY A 62 -28.62 11.76 -15.36
N LYS A 63 -27.45 12.41 -15.23
CA LYS A 63 -27.08 13.60 -16.02
C LYS A 63 -26.40 13.19 -17.32
N TYR A 64 -26.50 14.03 -18.35
CA TYR A 64 -25.78 13.84 -19.60
C TYR A 64 -25.30 15.16 -20.22
N SER A 65 -24.30 15.07 -21.09
CA SER A 65 -23.85 16.17 -21.96
C SER A 65 -23.36 15.61 -23.29
N VAL A 66 -24.04 15.93 -24.39
CA VAL A 66 -23.76 15.40 -25.73
C VAL A 66 -23.66 16.52 -26.76
N ILE A 67 -22.83 16.35 -27.79
CA ILE A 67 -22.70 17.31 -28.88
C ILE A 67 -23.50 16.79 -30.08
N VAL A 68 -24.51 17.54 -30.50
CA VAL A 68 -25.40 17.15 -31.60
C VAL A 68 -25.79 18.34 -32.48
N PRO A 69 -26.19 18.11 -33.75
CA PRO A 69 -26.64 19.18 -34.62
C PRO A 69 -27.76 20.01 -33.99
N VAL A 70 -27.77 21.33 -34.21
CA VAL A 70 -28.75 22.28 -33.65
C VAL A 70 -30.21 21.85 -33.89
N ASN A 71 -30.49 21.19 -35.02
CA ASN A 71 -31.82 20.69 -35.39
C ASN A 71 -31.98 19.17 -35.25
N GLY A 72 -31.02 18.48 -34.63
CA GLY A 72 -31.03 17.03 -34.47
C GLY A 72 -32.16 16.52 -33.58
N ILE A 73 -32.44 15.23 -33.70
CA ILE A 73 -33.38 14.50 -32.84
C ILE A 73 -32.58 13.52 -32.00
N LEU A 74 -32.71 13.63 -30.68
CA LEU A 74 -32.12 12.71 -29.71
C LEU A 74 -33.17 11.65 -29.35
N ASN A 75 -32.80 10.39 -29.45
CA ASN A 75 -33.57 9.26 -28.96
C ASN A 75 -32.95 8.78 -27.66
N PHE A 76 -33.73 8.79 -26.58
CA PHE A 76 -33.32 8.33 -25.25
C PHE A 76 -33.92 6.94 -25.01
N THR A 77 -33.06 5.94 -24.78
CA THR A 77 -33.49 4.55 -24.57
C THR A 77 -32.84 3.97 -23.33
N CYS A 78 -33.64 3.34 -22.48
CA CYS A 78 -33.19 2.66 -21.28
C CYS A 78 -33.96 1.35 -21.13
N LEU A 79 -33.29 0.29 -20.67
CA LEU A 79 -33.93 -1.00 -20.46
C LEU A 79 -35.04 -0.86 -19.40
N GLY A 80 -36.25 -1.35 -19.69
CA GLY A 80 -37.42 -1.23 -18.80
C GLY A 80 -38.25 0.05 -18.96
N TYR A 81 -37.89 0.93 -19.90
CA TYR A 81 -38.56 2.21 -20.17
C TYR A 81 -38.85 2.40 -21.66
N ASP A 82 -39.95 3.07 -22.01
CA ASP A 82 -40.28 3.39 -23.39
C ASP A 82 -39.30 4.44 -23.93
N GLY A 83 -38.70 4.16 -25.09
CA GLY A 83 -37.77 5.07 -25.74
C GLY A 83 -38.47 6.37 -26.19
N GLN A 84 -37.86 7.52 -25.91
CA GLN A 84 -38.45 8.82 -26.21
C GLN A 84 -37.60 9.64 -27.18
N ASP A 85 -38.23 10.17 -28.24
CA ASP A 85 -37.61 11.08 -29.18
C ASP A 85 -37.82 12.53 -28.80
N ILE A 86 -36.73 13.27 -28.64
CA ILE A 86 -36.74 14.70 -28.32
C ILE A 86 -36.01 15.48 -29.41
N LYS A 87 -36.70 16.45 -30.01
CA LYS A 87 -36.10 17.38 -30.98
C LYS A 87 -35.31 18.45 -30.23
N VAL A 88 -34.03 18.62 -30.57
CA VAL A 88 -33.12 19.58 -29.90
C VAL A 88 -33.58 21.03 -30.10
N LYS A 89 -33.97 21.41 -31.32
CA LYS A 89 -34.49 22.76 -31.68
C LYS A 89 -33.63 23.91 -31.09
N GLY A 90 -32.31 23.76 -31.09
CA GLY A 90 -31.36 24.73 -30.54
C GLY A 90 -31.34 24.89 -29.00
N ARG A 91 -32.04 24.04 -28.24
CA ARG A 91 -32.03 24.08 -26.77
C ARG A 91 -30.74 23.46 -26.22
N GLN A 92 -30.10 24.15 -25.28
CA GLN A 92 -28.88 23.67 -24.61
C GLN A 92 -29.15 22.81 -23.38
N ILE A 93 -30.35 22.92 -22.78
CA ILE A 93 -30.76 22.12 -21.63
C ILE A 93 -32.06 21.39 -21.95
N ILE A 94 -32.06 20.06 -21.83
CA ILE A 94 -33.21 19.20 -22.12
C ILE A 94 -33.30 18.11 -21.05
N ASP A 95 -34.22 18.27 -20.10
CA ASP A 95 -34.55 17.21 -19.15
C ASP A 95 -35.61 16.27 -19.76
N VAL A 96 -35.48 14.97 -19.50
CA VAL A 96 -36.28 13.92 -20.12
C VAL A 96 -36.87 13.02 -19.03
N VAL A 97 -38.16 12.70 -19.13
CA VAL A 97 -38.83 11.76 -18.24
C VAL A 97 -39.28 10.55 -19.04
N LEU A 98 -38.67 9.40 -18.80
CA LEU A 98 -39.02 8.14 -19.45
C LEU A 98 -40.11 7.42 -18.66
N VAL A 99 -41.06 6.83 -19.37
CA VAL A 99 -42.18 6.09 -18.77
C VAL A 99 -41.80 4.62 -18.65
N SER A 100 -41.92 4.05 -17.43
CA SER A 100 -41.62 2.65 -17.18
C SER A 100 -42.60 1.74 -17.94
N THR A 101 -42.08 0.79 -18.68
CA THR A 101 -42.88 -0.14 -19.49
C THR A 101 -43.05 -1.44 -18.73
N ALA A 102 -44.21 -1.63 -18.12
CA ALA A 102 -44.59 -2.90 -17.52
C ALA A 102 -45.01 -3.89 -18.62
N VAL A 103 -44.05 -4.57 -19.27
CA VAL A 103 -44.36 -5.66 -20.21
C VAL A 103 -43.38 -6.83 -20.03
N LYS A 104 -43.98 -7.98 -19.69
CA LYS A 104 -43.43 -9.33 -19.86
C LYS A 104 -42.68 -9.45 -21.18
N ILE A 105 -41.45 -9.95 -21.11
CA ILE A 105 -40.60 -10.27 -22.25
C ILE A 105 -41.39 -11.12 -23.27
N GLN A 106 -41.62 -10.55 -24.46
CA GLN A 106 -41.81 -11.33 -25.68
C GLN A 106 -40.49 -11.32 -26.43
N GLU A 107 -39.87 -12.49 -26.39
CA GLU A 107 -38.75 -12.93 -27.20
C GLU A 107 -39.10 -12.78 -28.68
N VAL A 108 -38.35 -11.98 -29.43
CA VAL A 108 -38.29 -12.10 -30.89
C VAL A 108 -37.12 -13.00 -31.21
N SER A 109 -37.33 -14.30 -31.07
CA SER A 109 -36.59 -15.29 -31.83
C SER A 109 -37.39 -15.55 -33.10
N VAL A 110 -36.74 -15.39 -34.27
CA VAL A 110 -37.18 -16.14 -35.45
C VAL A 110 -36.82 -17.59 -35.15
N VAL A 111 -37.71 -18.27 -34.43
CA VAL A 111 -37.64 -19.71 -34.24
C VAL A 111 -37.98 -20.34 -35.59
N ALA A 112 -36.95 -20.68 -36.36
CA ALA A 112 -37.00 -22.00 -36.96
C ALA A 112 -37.18 -22.97 -35.78
N LYS A 113 -38.29 -23.73 -35.75
CA LYS A 113 -38.60 -24.71 -34.69
C LYS A 113 -37.47 -25.74 -34.60
N ILE A 114 -36.43 -25.43 -33.84
CA ILE A 114 -35.54 -26.43 -33.31
C ILE A 114 -36.28 -26.98 -32.10
N LYS A 115 -36.86 -28.17 -32.26
CA LYS A 115 -37.65 -28.85 -31.22
C LYS A 115 -36.81 -29.24 -29.99
N ASN A 116 -35.48 -29.25 -30.11
CA ASN A 116 -34.55 -29.67 -29.07
C ASN A 116 -33.59 -28.51 -28.73
N LYS A 117 -33.71 -27.93 -27.51
CA LYS A 117 -32.78 -26.90 -27.02
C LYS A 117 -31.50 -27.53 -26.45
N VAL A 118 -30.39 -26.78 -26.39
CA VAL A 118 -29.25 -27.17 -25.55
C VAL A 118 -29.72 -27.12 -24.10
N ILE A 119 -29.49 -28.21 -23.37
CA ILE A 119 -29.76 -28.30 -21.93
C ILE A 119 -28.42 -28.45 -21.24
N PHE A 120 -28.19 -27.60 -20.23
CA PHE A 120 -27.07 -27.70 -19.32
C PHE A 120 -27.54 -28.40 -18.05
N GLU A 121 -26.78 -29.38 -17.58
CA GLU A 121 -27.00 -29.95 -16.25
C GLU A 121 -26.56 -28.91 -15.20
N PRO A 122 -27.31 -28.74 -14.09
CA PRO A 122 -26.83 -27.98 -12.95
C PRO A 122 -25.41 -28.42 -12.58
N SER A 123 -24.55 -27.46 -12.33
CA SER A 123 -23.13 -27.67 -12.06
C SER A 123 -22.77 -26.98 -10.75
N GLU A 124 -21.60 -27.32 -10.23
CA GLU A 124 -21.06 -26.76 -8.99
C GLU A 124 -19.86 -25.86 -9.27
N ILE A 125 -19.64 -24.88 -8.40
CA ILE A 125 -18.43 -24.07 -8.38
C ILE A 125 -17.55 -24.61 -7.24
N GLU A 126 -16.74 -25.61 -7.57
CA GLU A 126 -15.86 -26.27 -6.61
C GLU A 126 -14.62 -25.42 -6.35
N VAL A 127 -14.28 -25.19 -5.07
CA VAL A 127 -13.05 -24.47 -4.69
C VAL A 127 -11.96 -25.46 -4.33
N VAL A 128 -10.80 -25.33 -4.99
CA VAL A 128 -9.57 -26.06 -4.65
C VAL A 128 -8.42 -25.05 -4.55
N GLY A 129 -7.90 -24.88 -3.33
CA GLY A 129 -6.94 -23.80 -3.07
C GLY A 129 -7.54 -22.43 -3.39
N ASN A 130 -6.89 -21.73 -4.31
CA ASN A 130 -7.32 -20.42 -4.80
C ASN A 130 -8.05 -20.47 -6.14
N TYR A 131 -8.37 -21.65 -6.64
CA TYR A 131 -9.02 -21.81 -7.94
C TYR A 131 -10.42 -22.33 -7.75
N PHE A 132 -11.37 -21.73 -8.47
CA PHE A 132 -12.61 -22.46 -8.72
C PHE A 132 -12.43 -23.38 -9.91
N HIS A 133 -13.14 -24.49 -9.88
CA HIS A 133 -13.24 -25.44 -10.96
C HIS A 133 -14.69 -25.52 -11.39
N LEU A 134 -14.95 -25.11 -12.64
CA LEU A 134 -16.25 -25.30 -13.27
C LEU A 134 -16.17 -26.57 -14.11
N ARG A 135 -17.04 -27.53 -13.79
CA ARG A 135 -17.18 -28.78 -14.54
C ARG A 135 -18.64 -28.92 -14.94
N THR A 136 -18.89 -28.92 -16.24
CA THR A 136 -20.26 -29.06 -16.77
C THR A 136 -20.28 -29.95 -18.00
N ARG A 137 -21.46 -30.49 -18.30
CA ARG A 137 -21.72 -31.25 -19.51
C ARG A 137 -22.98 -30.70 -20.15
N PHE A 138 -22.97 -30.59 -21.46
CA PHE A 138 -24.14 -30.16 -22.21
C PHE A 138 -24.28 -30.93 -23.50
N LYS A 139 -25.53 -31.21 -23.85
CA LYS A 139 -25.86 -31.91 -25.10
C LYS A 139 -26.20 -30.88 -26.16
N VAL A 140 -25.51 -30.97 -27.29
CA VAL A 140 -25.82 -30.20 -28.51
C VAL A 140 -26.63 -31.09 -29.45
N PRO A 141 -27.96 -30.87 -29.57
CA PRO A 141 -28.80 -31.53 -30.56
C PRO A 141 -28.28 -31.38 -32.00
N ALA A 142 -28.36 -32.47 -32.78
CA ALA A 142 -27.90 -32.51 -34.16
C ALA A 142 -28.66 -31.54 -35.07
N GLU A 143 -29.92 -31.22 -34.74
CA GLU A 143 -30.73 -30.31 -35.52
C GLU A 143 -30.26 -28.84 -35.43
N MET A 144 -29.46 -28.50 -34.42
CA MET A 144 -28.87 -27.16 -34.26
C MET A 144 -27.59 -26.98 -35.05
N PHE A 145 -26.91 -28.07 -35.43
CA PHE A 145 -25.59 -27.99 -36.01
C PHE A 145 -25.63 -28.33 -37.51
N SER A 146 -25.64 -27.28 -38.33
CA SER A 146 -25.57 -27.40 -39.78
C SER A 146 -24.13 -27.24 -40.29
N SER A 147 -23.85 -27.63 -41.53
CA SER A 147 -22.50 -27.55 -42.07
C SER A 147 -21.97 -26.11 -42.19
N ASN A 148 -22.83 -25.09 -42.21
CA ASN A 148 -22.47 -23.68 -42.39
C ASN A 148 -22.67 -22.83 -41.13
N THR A 149 -22.62 -23.44 -39.94
CA THR A 149 -22.79 -22.73 -38.67
C THR A 149 -21.59 -22.85 -37.74
N ARG A 150 -21.40 -21.84 -36.90
CA ARG A 150 -20.49 -21.84 -35.75
C ARG A 150 -21.32 -21.80 -34.47
N LEU A 151 -21.03 -22.70 -33.55
CA LEU A 151 -21.56 -22.71 -32.19
C LEU A 151 -20.51 -22.15 -31.24
N ILE A 152 -20.89 -21.18 -30.42
CA ILE A 152 -20.07 -20.57 -29.38
C ILE A 152 -20.79 -20.76 -28.05
N VAL A 153 -20.11 -21.39 -27.09
CA VAL A 153 -20.56 -21.48 -25.71
C VAL A 153 -19.53 -20.74 -24.86
N GLN A 154 -19.96 -19.66 -24.23
CA GLN A 154 -19.11 -18.77 -23.44
C GLN A 154 -19.53 -18.83 -21.96
N PRO A 155 -18.85 -19.64 -21.14
CA PRO A 155 -19.03 -19.61 -19.70
C PRO A 155 -18.44 -18.33 -19.11
N THR A 156 -19.09 -17.83 -18.07
CA THR A 156 -18.71 -16.62 -17.34
C THR A 156 -18.88 -16.90 -15.86
N LEU A 157 -17.83 -16.69 -15.07
CA LEU A 157 -17.97 -16.61 -13.62
C LEU A 157 -18.35 -15.18 -13.26
N TYR A 158 -19.48 -15.00 -12.59
CA TYR A 158 -19.97 -13.71 -12.15
C TYR A 158 -19.88 -13.59 -10.64
N ASN A 159 -19.08 -12.64 -10.18
CA ASN A 159 -19.00 -12.22 -8.79
C ASN A 159 -20.16 -11.26 -8.51
N ILE A 160 -21.12 -11.73 -7.72
CA ILE A 160 -22.35 -11.00 -7.40
C ILE A 160 -22.03 -9.84 -6.46
N THR A 161 -21.13 -10.04 -5.50
CA THR A 161 -20.72 -9.02 -4.52
C THR A 161 -20.15 -7.78 -5.19
N HIS A 162 -19.23 -7.97 -6.15
CA HIS A 162 -18.54 -6.86 -6.83
C HIS A 162 -19.15 -6.48 -8.19
N LYS A 163 -20.17 -7.20 -8.64
CA LYS A 163 -20.80 -7.02 -9.96
C LYS A 163 -19.79 -7.09 -11.12
N LYS A 164 -18.85 -8.03 -11.04
CA LYS A 164 -17.80 -8.24 -12.05
C LYS A 164 -17.88 -9.66 -12.60
N GLY A 165 -17.73 -9.79 -13.92
CA GLY A 165 -17.68 -11.07 -14.62
C GLY A 165 -16.29 -11.37 -15.17
N VAL A 166 -15.85 -12.61 -15.04
CA VAL A 166 -14.64 -13.15 -15.67
C VAL A 166 -15.07 -14.15 -16.73
N LEU A 167 -14.65 -13.91 -17.98
CA LEU A 167 -14.88 -14.84 -19.07
C LEU A 167 -13.94 -16.04 -18.93
N LEU A 168 -14.51 -17.24 -18.98
CA LEU A 168 -13.75 -18.47 -19.07
C LEU A 168 -13.44 -18.82 -20.53
N LYS A 169 -12.68 -19.88 -20.77
CA LYS A 169 -12.38 -20.32 -22.14
C LYS A 169 -13.67 -20.71 -22.85
N PRO A 170 -14.00 -20.12 -24.02
CA PRO A 170 -15.18 -20.53 -24.75
C PRO A 170 -14.99 -21.93 -25.36
N VAL A 171 -16.10 -22.59 -25.64
CA VAL A 171 -16.14 -23.77 -26.50
C VAL A 171 -16.69 -23.34 -27.85
N VAL A 172 -15.89 -23.50 -28.90
CA VAL A 172 -16.27 -23.11 -30.26
C VAL A 172 -16.29 -24.35 -31.13
N THR A 173 -17.36 -24.56 -31.89
CA THR A 173 -17.47 -25.70 -32.81
C THR A 173 -17.96 -25.19 -34.16
N ASP A 174 -17.19 -25.46 -35.21
CA ASP A 174 -17.49 -25.02 -36.57
C ASP A 174 -17.99 -26.17 -37.45
N GLY A 175 -19.03 -25.88 -38.22
CA GLY A 175 -19.45 -26.73 -39.32
C GLY A 175 -18.44 -26.68 -40.47
N ARG A 176 -18.36 -27.76 -41.25
CA ARG A 176 -17.38 -27.90 -42.34
C ARG A 176 -17.35 -26.72 -43.33
N GLU A 177 -18.51 -26.30 -43.83
CA GLU A 177 -18.60 -25.16 -44.76
C GLU A 177 -18.31 -23.84 -44.04
N TYR A 178 -18.59 -23.76 -42.74
CA TYR A 178 -18.22 -22.61 -41.94
C TYR A 178 -16.69 -22.47 -41.90
N THR A 179 -15.98 -23.53 -41.53
CA THR A 179 -14.50 -23.56 -41.51
C THR A 179 -13.90 -23.20 -42.86
N LEU A 180 -14.36 -23.83 -43.96
CA LEU A 180 -13.84 -23.54 -45.30
C LEU A 180 -14.05 -22.08 -45.72
N THR A 181 -15.17 -21.48 -45.31
CA THR A 181 -15.43 -20.07 -45.60
C THR A 181 -14.51 -19.17 -44.75
N GLN A 182 -14.22 -19.55 -43.50
CA GLN A 182 -13.34 -18.77 -42.63
C GLN A 182 -11.91 -18.77 -43.15
N GLU A 183 -11.43 -19.95 -43.55
CA GLU A 183 -10.12 -20.11 -44.17
C GLU A 183 -10.01 -19.20 -45.40
N ARG A 184 -11.03 -19.18 -46.27
CA ARG A 184 -11.03 -18.29 -47.45
C ARG A 184 -11.08 -16.81 -47.06
N MET A 185 -11.87 -16.43 -46.06
CA MET A 185 -12.02 -15.04 -45.61
C MET A 185 -10.74 -14.49 -45.00
N TYR A 186 -9.97 -15.32 -44.30
CA TYR A 186 -8.68 -14.96 -43.71
C TYR A 186 -7.48 -15.37 -44.57
N GLU A 187 -7.66 -15.55 -45.88
CA GLU A 187 -6.56 -15.89 -46.81
C GLU A 187 -5.73 -17.12 -46.38
N PHE A 188 -6.39 -18.09 -45.75
CA PHE A 188 -5.83 -19.32 -45.18
C PHE A 188 -4.89 -19.10 -43.98
N ASP A 189 -4.92 -17.91 -43.36
CA ASP A 189 -4.28 -17.60 -42.09
C ASP A 189 -5.32 -17.42 -40.98
N LEU A 190 -5.79 -18.55 -40.45
CA LEU A 190 -6.82 -18.58 -39.41
C LEU A 190 -6.41 -17.93 -38.07
N LYS A 191 -5.14 -17.55 -37.89
CA LYS A 191 -4.69 -16.80 -36.69
C LYS A 191 -5.39 -15.44 -36.55
N ASN A 192 -5.94 -14.93 -37.66
CA ASN A 192 -6.72 -13.69 -37.66
C ASN A 192 -8.14 -13.90 -37.10
N ASP A 193 -8.58 -15.15 -36.89
CA ASP A 193 -9.81 -15.46 -36.16
C ASP A 193 -9.53 -15.49 -34.65
N PRO A 194 -10.10 -14.57 -33.86
CA PRO A 194 -9.90 -14.55 -32.40
C PRO A 194 -10.38 -15.82 -31.70
N LEU A 195 -11.26 -16.59 -32.34
CA LEU A 195 -11.84 -17.81 -31.78
C LEU A 195 -11.13 -19.08 -32.23
N GLU A 196 -10.19 -19.02 -33.19
CA GLU A 196 -9.45 -20.19 -33.70
C GLU A 196 -8.84 -21.06 -32.59
N PRO A 197 -8.20 -20.50 -31.55
CA PRO A 197 -7.57 -21.32 -30.51
C PRO A 197 -8.55 -22.18 -29.71
N TYR A 198 -9.85 -21.88 -29.79
CA TYR A 198 -10.92 -22.54 -29.04
C TYR A 198 -11.80 -23.45 -29.92
N ILE A 199 -11.52 -23.52 -31.23
CA ILE A 199 -12.27 -24.37 -32.15
C ILE A 199 -11.93 -25.83 -31.87
N ARG A 200 -12.95 -26.60 -31.48
CA ARG A 200 -12.88 -28.05 -31.39
C ARG A 200 -13.48 -28.72 -32.62
N LYS A 201 -12.97 -29.90 -32.93
CA LYS A 201 -13.56 -30.77 -33.95
C LYS A 201 -14.87 -31.34 -33.40
N SER A 202 -15.95 -31.17 -34.15
CA SER A 202 -17.26 -31.73 -33.78
C SER A 202 -17.27 -33.26 -33.92
N GLU A 203 -17.80 -33.94 -32.92
CA GLU A 203 -18.13 -35.37 -32.93
C GLU A 203 -19.64 -35.61 -33.14
N MET A 204 -20.32 -34.65 -33.78
CA MET A 204 -21.77 -34.68 -33.98
C MET A 204 -22.26 -35.99 -34.61
N THR A 205 -23.18 -36.66 -33.93
CA THR A 205 -23.89 -37.86 -34.42
C THR A 205 -25.34 -37.53 -34.74
N LYS A 206 -26.09 -38.49 -35.30
CA LYS A 206 -27.55 -38.37 -35.48
C LYS A 206 -28.30 -38.11 -34.17
N ASN A 207 -27.73 -38.47 -33.02
CA ASN A 207 -28.34 -38.33 -31.69
C ASN A 207 -27.88 -37.05 -30.97
N GLY A 208 -27.11 -36.19 -31.64
CA GLY A 208 -26.44 -35.03 -31.03
C GLY A 208 -25.00 -35.33 -30.62
N GLU A 209 -24.40 -34.37 -29.94
CA GLU A 209 -23.05 -34.42 -29.39
C GLU A 209 -23.11 -34.10 -27.89
N LEU A 210 -22.41 -34.87 -27.06
CA LEU A 210 -22.23 -34.55 -25.63
C LEU A 210 -20.89 -33.86 -25.46
N VAL A 211 -20.89 -32.63 -24.96
CA VAL A 211 -19.68 -31.85 -24.74
C VAL A 211 -19.41 -31.79 -23.24
N ALA A 212 -18.23 -32.27 -22.84
CA ALA A 212 -17.71 -32.08 -21.50
C ALA A 212 -16.85 -30.81 -21.47
N TYR A 213 -17.10 -29.96 -20.49
CA TYR A 213 -16.37 -28.71 -20.28
C TYR A 213 -15.73 -28.69 -18.90
N HIS A 214 -14.46 -28.29 -18.89
CA HIS A 214 -13.74 -28.01 -17.67
C HIS A 214 -12.84 -26.79 -17.86
N ASP A 215 -12.94 -25.84 -16.94
CA ASP A 215 -12.01 -24.74 -16.83
C ASP A 215 -11.88 -24.30 -15.38
N SER A 216 -10.86 -23.49 -15.10
CA SER A 216 -10.58 -22.95 -13.78
C SER A 216 -10.14 -21.51 -13.86
N ALA A 217 -10.48 -20.71 -12.86
CA ALA A 217 -9.88 -19.40 -12.70
C ALA A 217 -9.60 -19.08 -11.23
N TYR A 218 -8.68 -18.15 -11.05
CA TYR A 218 -8.19 -17.73 -9.74
C TYR A 218 -9.23 -16.84 -9.04
N ILE A 219 -9.37 -17.02 -7.73
CA ILE A 219 -10.24 -16.23 -6.84
C ILE A 219 -9.38 -15.57 -5.76
N GLU A 220 -9.54 -14.26 -5.63
CA GLU A 220 -8.89 -13.47 -4.58
C GLU A 220 -9.54 -13.69 -3.21
N ASN A 221 -10.87 -13.76 -3.15
CA ASN A 221 -11.64 -13.83 -1.91
C ASN A 221 -12.78 -14.86 -1.98
N LEU A 222 -12.55 -16.00 -1.33
CA LEU A 222 -13.47 -17.13 -1.12
C LEU A 222 -14.74 -16.85 -0.29
N LYS A 223 -14.93 -15.66 0.31
CA LYS A 223 -16.16 -15.32 1.06
C LYS A 223 -17.21 -14.62 0.21
N GLU A 224 -16.90 -14.29 -1.04
CA GLU A 224 -17.80 -13.57 -1.93
C GLU A 224 -18.83 -14.50 -2.57
N ASP A 225 -19.94 -13.94 -3.06
CA ASP A 225 -21.00 -14.69 -3.73
C ASP A 225 -20.71 -14.79 -5.23
N PHE A 226 -20.80 -16.01 -5.76
CA PHE A 226 -20.49 -16.32 -7.15
C PHE A 226 -21.63 -17.10 -7.80
N ARG A 227 -21.78 -16.88 -9.10
CA ARG A 227 -22.59 -17.74 -9.97
C ARG A 227 -21.86 -17.99 -11.28
N ALA A 228 -22.17 -19.10 -11.92
CA ALA A 228 -21.68 -19.40 -13.25
C ALA A 228 -22.82 -19.28 -14.26
N ASP A 229 -22.62 -18.41 -15.24
CA ASP A 229 -23.55 -18.16 -16.34
C ASP A 229 -22.92 -18.70 -17.64
N ILE A 230 -23.73 -19.24 -18.55
CA ILE A 230 -23.31 -19.62 -19.89
C ILE A 230 -24.12 -18.82 -20.89
N ARG A 231 -23.41 -18.16 -21.81
CA ARG A 231 -24.00 -17.56 -23.00
C ARG A 231 -23.76 -18.47 -24.20
N LEU A 232 -24.82 -18.80 -24.92
CA LEU A 232 -24.76 -19.59 -26.14
C LEU A 232 -25.06 -18.70 -27.34
N SER A 233 -24.30 -18.87 -28.42
CA SER A 233 -24.56 -18.25 -29.72
C SER A 233 -24.37 -19.29 -30.83
N LEU A 234 -25.36 -19.41 -31.71
CA LEU A 234 -25.28 -20.19 -32.94
C LEU A 234 -25.40 -19.22 -34.11
N GLU A 235 -24.40 -19.22 -34.98
CA GLU A 235 -24.22 -18.17 -35.99
C GLU A 235 -23.90 -18.77 -37.35
N ASN A 236 -24.26 -18.05 -38.41
CA ASN A 236 -23.66 -18.22 -39.73
C ASN A 236 -23.05 -16.89 -40.18
N TYR A 237 -22.39 -16.85 -41.34
CA TYR A 237 -21.74 -15.62 -41.84
C TYR A 237 -22.66 -14.42 -42.05
N ASN A 238 -23.96 -14.64 -42.18
CA ASN A 238 -24.91 -13.59 -42.51
C ASN A 238 -25.64 -13.06 -41.28
N ARG A 239 -25.76 -13.86 -40.21
CA ARG A 239 -26.51 -13.52 -38.99
C ARG A 239 -26.29 -14.51 -37.85
N ILE A 240 -26.61 -14.06 -36.64
CA ILE A 240 -26.87 -14.92 -35.49
C ILE A 240 -28.21 -15.64 -35.72
N LEU A 241 -28.20 -16.97 -35.64
CA LEU A 241 -29.37 -17.83 -35.82
C LEU A 241 -30.13 -18.04 -34.52
N PHE A 242 -29.40 -18.19 -33.42
CA PHE A 242 -29.97 -18.45 -32.10
C PHE A 242 -29.00 -17.97 -31.02
N THR A 243 -29.53 -17.43 -29.93
CA THR A 243 -28.75 -17.13 -28.73
C THR A 243 -29.59 -17.42 -27.50
N ASP A 244 -28.94 -17.85 -26.43
CA ASP A 244 -29.58 -18.13 -25.14
C ASP A 244 -28.60 -17.88 -23.99
N SER A 245 -29.11 -17.79 -22.77
CA SER A 245 -28.30 -17.60 -21.57
C SER A 245 -28.85 -18.43 -20.41
N PHE A 246 -27.96 -19.17 -19.75
CA PHE A 246 -28.30 -20.12 -18.68
C PHE A 246 -27.48 -19.82 -17.44
N GLN A 247 -28.12 -19.79 -16.28
CA GLN A 247 -27.40 -19.89 -15.01
C GLN A 247 -27.23 -21.39 -14.70
N ILE A 248 -25.99 -21.85 -14.57
CA ILE A 248 -25.70 -23.29 -14.38
C ILE A 248 -25.24 -23.61 -12.96
N ALA A 249 -24.74 -22.64 -12.20
CA ALA A 249 -24.30 -22.83 -10.83
C ALA A 249 -24.50 -21.54 -10.02
N ARG A 250 -24.70 -21.67 -8.71
CA ARG A 250 -24.75 -20.57 -7.74
C ARG A 250 -24.15 -21.02 -6.41
N GLY A 251 -23.45 -20.12 -5.73
CA GLY A 251 -22.74 -20.44 -4.49
C GLY A 251 -21.43 -21.20 -4.74
N LEU A 252 -20.61 -21.28 -3.71
CA LEU A 252 -19.34 -22.00 -3.71
C LEU A 252 -19.47 -23.31 -2.95
N VAL A 253 -18.95 -24.40 -3.51
CA VAL A 253 -18.72 -25.66 -2.81
C VAL A 253 -17.32 -25.60 -2.19
N ASN A 254 -17.24 -25.36 -0.88
CA ASN A 254 -15.97 -25.21 -0.16
C ASN A 254 -16.06 -25.72 1.30
N PRO A 255 -15.94 -27.03 1.53
CA PRO A 255 -15.93 -27.60 2.88
C PRO A 255 -14.76 -27.08 3.75
N LEU A 256 -13.63 -26.72 3.13
CA LEU A 256 -12.43 -26.24 3.83
C LEU A 256 -12.64 -24.89 4.53
N ARG A 257 -13.77 -24.20 4.31
CA ARG A 257 -14.16 -23.02 5.10
C ARG A 257 -14.27 -23.31 6.59
N PHE A 258 -14.51 -24.58 6.96
CA PHE A 258 -14.59 -25.06 8.34
C PHE A 258 -13.32 -25.78 8.82
N PHE A 259 -12.25 -25.76 8.03
CA PHE A 259 -10.97 -26.33 8.43
C PHE A 259 -10.33 -25.51 9.56
N GLU A 260 -9.96 -26.18 10.65
CA GLU A 260 -9.46 -25.55 11.87
C GLU A 260 -7.96 -25.77 12.05
N TYR A 261 -7.21 -24.69 12.29
CA TYR A 261 -5.77 -24.77 12.54
C TYR A 261 -5.32 -23.67 13.49
N LYS A 262 -4.20 -23.91 14.17
CA LYS A 262 -3.57 -22.92 15.07
C LYS A 262 -2.10 -22.83 14.74
N LEU A 263 -1.74 -21.82 13.98
CA LEU A 263 -0.35 -21.50 13.67
C LEU A 263 0.12 -20.38 14.60
N LYS A 264 1.36 -20.47 15.07
CA LYS A 264 1.98 -19.47 15.94
C LYS A 264 3.11 -18.78 15.20
N ALA A 265 3.28 -17.49 15.49
CA ALA A 265 4.47 -16.78 15.07
C ALA A 265 5.73 -17.33 15.76
N LYS A 266 6.88 -17.15 15.12
CA LYS A 266 8.20 -17.51 15.65
C LYS A 266 9.13 -16.30 15.65
N ASP A 267 9.81 -16.06 16.76
CA ASP A 267 10.88 -15.07 16.84
C ASP A 267 12.21 -15.68 16.39
N ILE A 268 13.08 -14.89 15.75
CA ILE A 268 14.42 -15.36 15.39
C ILE A 268 15.21 -15.61 16.68
N THR A 269 15.68 -16.84 16.86
CA THR A 269 16.41 -17.24 18.07
C THR A 269 17.93 -17.32 17.89
N ASP A 270 18.40 -17.40 16.64
CA ASP A 270 19.82 -17.52 16.32
C ASP A 270 20.55 -16.17 16.46
N GLU A 271 21.44 -16.10 17.44
CA GLU A 271 22.24 -14.91 17.78
C GLU A 271 23.07 -14.37 16.59
N ARG A 272 23.34 -15.18 15.57
CA ARG A 272 24.06 -14.72 14.35
C ARG A 272 23.31 -13.62 13.60
N TYR A 273 21.98 -13.56 13.74
CA TYR A 273 21.16 -12.51 13.13
C TYR A 273 20.99 -11.29 14.04
N PHE A 274 21.47 -11.34 15.29
CA PHE A 274 21.37 -10.22 16.20
C PHE A 274 22.46 -9.19 15.88
N PRO A 275 22.10 -7.90 15.75
CA PRO A 275 23.09 -6.86 15.53
C PRO A 275 24.09 -6.82 16.68
N LYS A 276 25.37 -6.64 16.36
CA LYS A 276 26.42 -6.50 17.37
C LYS A 276 26.60 -5.02 17.72
N PRO A 277 26.98 -4.70 18.97
CA PRO A 277 27.28 -3.34 19.35
C PRO A 277 28.46 -2.80 18.52
N GLU A 278 28.25 -1.64 17.90
CA GLU A 278 29.27 -0.96 17.09
C GLU A 278 29.80 0.26 17.87
N LEU A 279 31.13 0.42 17.90
CA LEU A 279 31.78 1.59 18.49
C LEU A 279 31.49 2.81 17.61
N GLN A 280 30.71 3.75 18.12
CA GLN A 280 30.33 4.95 17.39
C GLN A 280 31.14 6.17 17.85
N LEU A 281 31.59 6.96 16.89
CA LEU A 281 32.20 8.28 17.12
C LEU A 281 31.13 9.28 17.50
N ARG A 282 31.23 9.90 18.69
CA ARG A 282 30.31 10.96 19.10
C ARG A 282 31.05 12.22 19.53
N ASN A 283 30.63 13.35 18.97
CA ASN A 283 31.21 14.65 19.27
C ASN A 283 30.43 15.34 20.39
N ASP A 284 31.14 15.86 21.40
CA ASP A 284 30.58 16.72 22.44
C ASP A 284 31.45 17.98 22.62
N ARG A 285 30.86 19.04 23.17
CA ARG A 285 31.44 20.39 23.26
C ARG A 285 31.37 20.96 24.68
N GLY A 286 32.43 21.64 25.10
CA GLY A 286 32.48 22.43 26.35
C GLY A 286 32.66 23.93 26.11
N GLU A 287 32.24 24.76 27.08
CA GLU A 287 32.44 26.23 27.10
C GLU A 287 32.64 26.73 28.54
N VAL A 288 33.54 27.69 28.72
CA VAL A 288 33.85 28.33 30.02
C VAL A 288 34.48 29.72 29.78
N GLU A 289 34.31 30.62 30.75
CA GLU A 289 34.79 32.00 30.73
C GLU A 289 35.81 32.30 31.85
N LEU A 290 36.92 32.98 31.53
CA LEU A 290 37.94 33.43 32.50
C LEU A 290 38.08 34.95 32.54
N SER A 291 38.31 35.56 33.72
CA SER A 291 38.44 37.02 33.94
C SER A 291 39.89 37.48 34.18
N PHE A 292 40.22 38.75 33.88
CA PHE A 292 41.60 39.30 33.98
C PHE A 292 41.72 40.59 34.80
N LEU A 293 42.91 40.82 35.38
CA LEU A 293 43.23 42.08 36.08
C LEU A 293 43.31 43.29 35.12
N PRO A 294 42.97 44.51 35.58
CA PRO A 294 43.04 45.72 34.76
C PRO A 294 44.43 45.97 34.18
N GLY A 295 44.51 46.24 32.86
CA GLY A 295 45.76 46.62 32.17
C GLY A 295 46.86 45.55 32.12
N LYS A 296 46.62 44.36 32.68
CA LYS A 296 47.56 43.23 32.69
C LYS A 296 47.02 42.07 31.87
N ALA A 297 47.95 41.25 31.39
CA ALA A 297 47.64 40.02 30.67
C ALA A 297 47.50 38.80 31.61
N ASP A 298 47.94 38.94 32.86
CA ASP A 298 47.93 37.86 33.85
C ASP A 298 46.50 37.50 34.29
N ILE A 299 46.22 36.19 34.33
CA ILE A 299 45.00 35.63 34.91
C ILE A 299 44.96 36.00 36.40
N ASN A 300 43.79 36.46 36.89
CA ASN A 300 43.64 36.78 38.29
C ASN A 300 43.50 35.51 39.14
N ASP A 301 44.62 34.97 39.61
CA ASP A 301 44.66 33.78 40.47
C ASP A 301 44.02 33.99 41.84
N ARG A 302 43.80 35.25 42.25
CA ARG A 302 43.13 35.60 43.50
C ARG A 302 41.61 35.67 43.38
N ASP A 303 41.07 35.54 42.15
CA ASP A 303 39.62 35.48 41.91
C ASP A 303 39.13 34.03 42.11
N PRO A 304 38.28 33.76 43.13
CA PRO A 304 37.72 32.44 43.36
C PRO A 304 36.95 31.89 42.16
N LYS A 305 36.37 32.77 41.33
CA LYS A 305 35.63 32.36 40.12
C LYS A 305 36.58 31.78 39.08
N ASN A 306 37.71 32.43 38.82
CA ASN A 306 38.73 31.92 37.90
C ASN A 306 39.32 30.60 38.38
N ALA A 307 39.58 30.48 39.70
CA ALA A 307 40.09 29.24 40.27
C ALA A 307 39.10 28.09 40.07
N SER A 308 37.80 28.33 40.30
CA SER A 308 36.74 27.33 40.09
C SER A 308 36.57 26.95 38.61
N GLU A 309 36.52 27.93 37.72
CA GLU A 309 36.36 27.68 36.27
C GLU A 309 37.57 26.95 35.66
N LEU A 310 38.79 27.28 36.10
CA LEU A 310 40.00 26.54 35.71
C LEU A 310 40.02 25.11 36.29
N ALA A 311 39.53 24.91 37.52
CA ALA A 311 39.43 23.59 38.13
C ALA A 311 38.43 22.69 37.38
N LYS A 312 37.23 23.20 37.08
CA LYS A 312 36.22 22.49 36.28
C LYS A 312 36.75 22.11 34.91
N LEU A 313 37.43 23.05 34.24
CA LEU A 313 38.05 22.77 32.95
C LEU A 313 39.06 21.65 33.05
N ARG A 314 39.96 21.75 34.03
CA ARG A 314 41.04 20.78 34.21
C ARG A 314 40.49 19.40 34.50
N GLU A 315 39.48 19.29 35.37
CA GLU A 315 38.80 18.03 35.66
C GLU A 315 38.18 17.45 34.39
N ARG A 316 37.53 18.27 33.57
CA ARG A 316 36.89 17.82 32.33
C ARG A 316 37.88 17.44 31.23
N LEU A 317 38.94 18.20 31.04
CA LEU A 317 40.02 17.84 30.10
C LEU A 317 40.74 16.57 30.56
N SER A 318 40.97 16.44 31.87
CA SER A 318 41.59 15.25 32.45
C SER A 318 40.71 14.01 32.31
N SER A 319 39.38 14.12 32.49
CA SER A 319 38.49 12.98 32.32
C SER A 319 38.37 12.52 30.88
N ILE A 320 38.54 13.42 29.90
CA ILE A 320 38.65 13.07 28.48
C ILE A 320 39.99 12.39 28.21
N GLU A 321 41.09 12.90 28.76
CA GLU A 321 42.44 12.36 28.55
C GLU A 321 42.65 10.98 29.20
N THR A 322 42.03 10.71 30.35
CA THR A 322 42.13 9.40 31.01
C THR A 322 41.15 8.36 30.48
N ASN A 323 40.21 8.76 29.63
CA ASN A 323 39.25 7.86 29.02
C ASN A 323 39.86 7.22 27.75
N PRO A 324 40.10 5.89 27.72
CA PRO A 324 40.68 5.21 26.55
C PRO A 324 39.81 5.32 25.30
N ASP A 325 38.52 5.57 25.48
CA ASP A 325 37.53 5.70 24.43
C ASP A 325 37.38 7.14 23.95
N ALA A 326 38.03 8.14 24.55
CA ALA A 326 37.86 9.54 24.18
C ALA A 326 39.12 10.15 23.55
N LYS A 327 38.92 11.08 22.62
CA LYS A 327 40.00 11.83 21.97
C LYS A 327 39.63 13.29 21.80
N LEU A 328 40.45 14.17 22.37
CA LEU A 328 40.34 15.62 22.16
C LEU A 328 40.75 15.96 20.72
N GLN A 329 39.93 16.70 19.98
CA GLN A 329 40.16 16.99 18.56
C GLN A 329 40.57 18.44 18.32
N THR A 330 39.76 19.37 18.82
CA THR A 330 39.96 20.81 18.60
C THR A 330 39.88 21.54 19.93
N PHE A 331 40.75 22.53 20.12
CA PHE A 331 40.67 23.49 21.22
C PHE A 331 40.74 24.89 20.64
N SER A 332 39.65 25.66 20.72
CA SER A 332 39.63 27.06 20.26
C SER A 332 39.51 28.01 21.43
N ILE A 333 40.20 29.14 21.33
CA ILE A 333 40.28 30.13 22.39
C ILE A 333 40.32 31.54 21.82
N LEU A 334 39.54 32.43 22.41
CA LEU A 334 39.34 33.80 22.00
C LEU A 334 39.64 34.73 23.17
N GLY A 335 40.69 35.55 23.03
CA GLY A 335 40.98 36.62 23.97
C GLY A 335 40.12 37.86 23.68
N VAL A 336 39.46 38.39 24.71
CA VAL A 336 38.62 39.59 24.62
C VAL A 336 39.16 40.66 25.57
N SER A 337 39.35 41.87 25.06
CA SER A 337 39.65 43.04 25.90
C SER A 337 38.51 44.05 25.86
N SER A 338 38.35 44.81 26.95
CA SER A 338 37.55 46.03 26.98
C SER A 338 38.02 47.08 25.96
N PRO A 339 37.12 47.95 25.45
CA PRO A 339 37.46 49.08 24.56
C PRO A 339 38.09 50.27 25.30
N GLU A 340 39.00 50.03 26.24
CA GLU A 340 39.63 51.07 27.06
C GLU A 340 41.02 51.44 26.52
N GLY A 341 41.18 52.61 25.92
CA GLY A 341 42.46 52.98 25.28
C GLY A 341 42.47 52.81 23.77
N PRO A 342 43.62 53.06 23.12
CA PRO A 342 43.77 52.88 21.69
C PRO A 342 43.47 51.43 21.28
N HIS A 343 42.63 51.26 20.26
CA HIS A 343 42.15 49.96 19.79
C HIS A 343 43.30 48.97 19.51
N ASP A 344 44.36 49.40 18.82
CA ASP A 344 45.49 48.52 18.48
C ASP A 344 46.23 48.01 19.73
N LYS A 345 46.32 48.83 20.79
CA LYS A 345 46.93 48.41 22.06
C LYS A 345 46.07 47.37 22.77
N ASN A 346 44.75 47.54 22.70
CA ASN A 346 43.80 46.60 23.27
C ASN A 346 43.80 45.26 22.52
N LEU A 347 43.93 45.29 21.19
CA LEU A 347 44.06 44.08 20.39
C LEU A 347 45.32 43.31 20.75
N VAL A 348 46.46 43.99 20.90
CA VAL A 348 47.72 43.38 21.38
C VAL A 348 47.55 42.81 22.79
N LEU A 349 46.84 43.49 23.68
CA LEU A 349 46.58 43.02 25.04
C LEU A 349 45.67 41.79 25.05
N ALA A 350 44.62 41.76 24.22
CA ALA A 350 43.74 40.61 24.03
C ALA A 350 44.52 39.38 23.53
N LYS A 351 45.44 39.58 22.57
CA LYS A 351 46.35 38.53 22.11
C LYS A 351 47.26 38.01 23.23
N LYS A 352 47.90 38.90 23.99
CA LYS A 352 48.77 38.49 25.12
C LYS A 352 48.01 37.71 26.21
N ARG A 353 46.77 38.10 26.51
CA ARG A 353 45.89 37.38 27.45
C ARG A 353 45.57 35.98 26.95
N MET A 354 45.23 35.87 25.67
CA MET A 354 44.99 34.60 25.01
C MET A 354 46.23 33.70 25.07
N ASP A 355 47.42 34.21 24.70
CA ASP A 355 48.67 33.43 24.73
C ASP A 355 48.97 32.87 26.13
N LEU A 356 48.78 33.68 27.19
CA LEU A 356 48.98 33.24 28.57
C LEU A 356 47.95 32.19 29.02
N ALA A 357 46.68 32.39 28.65
CA ALA A 357 45.60 31.46 28.99
C ALA A 357 45.79 30.11 28.30
N VAL A 358 46.12 30.10 27.01
CA VAL A 358 46.42 28.88 26.24
C VAL A 358 47.55 28.11 26.89
N ASN A 359 48.69 28.76 27.15
CA ASN A 359 49.84 28.09 27.74
C ASN A 359 49.51 27.46 29.10
N ARG A 360 48.70 28.14 29.91
CA ARG A 360 48.30 27.64 31.23
C ARG A 360 47.29 26.49 31.18
N ILE A 361 46.38 26.50 30.22
CA ILE A 361 45.40 25.43 30.05
C ILE A 361 46.11 24.20 29.47
N LEU A 362 46.90 24.38 28.41
CA LEU A 362 47.58 23.30 27.71
C LEU A 362 48.73 22.66 28.51
N SER A 363 49.35 23.37 29.46
CA SER A 363 50.39 22.79 30.32
C SER A 363 49.93 21.64 31.21
N HIS A 364 48.61 21.42 31.30
CA HIS A 364 48.00 20.35 32.07
C HIS A 364 47.67 19.11 31.23
N LEU A 365 47.79 19.20 29.91
CA LEU A 365 47.60 18.06 29.00
C LEU A 365 48.93 17.34 28.80
N ASN A 366 48.87 16.03 28.60
CA ASN A 366 50.04 15.25 28.27
C ASN A 366 50.53 15.55 26.84
N LYS A 367 51.78 15.16 26.55
CA LYS A 367 52.42 15.46 25.27
C LYS A 367 51.73 14.78 24.08
N GLU A 368 51.23 13.55 24.28
CA GLU A 368 50.58 12.76 23.25
C GLU A 368 49.25 13.39 22.80
N THR A 369 48.44 13.87 23.74
CA THR A 369 47.20 14.61 23.48
C THR A 369 47.49 15.90 22.69
N LEU A 370 48.54 16.64 23.09
CA LEU A 370 48.92 17.89 22.44
C LEU A 370 49.37 17.70 20.99
N ASP A 371 50.05 16.59 20.67
CA ASP A 371 50.54 16.30 19.32
C ASP A 371 49.40 16.12 18.29
N PHE A 372 48.21 15.73 18.73
CA PHE A 372 47.03 15.53 17.87
C PHE A 372 45.95 16.62 18.01
N LEU A 373 46.13 17.56 18.94
CA LEU A 373 45.15 18.61 19.22
C LEU A 373 45.25 19.76 18.22
N LYS A 374 44.16 20.05 17.50
CA LYS A 374 44.09 21.23 16.64
C LYS A 374 43.77 22.47 17.49
N ILE A 375 44.76 23.34 17.68
CA ILE A 375 44.58 24.58 18.44
C ILE A 375 44.20 25.73 17.51
N GLN A 376 43.15 26.46 17.86
CA GLN A 376 42.70 27.65 17.14
C GLN A 376 42.70 28.86 18.07
N THR A 377 43.40 29.93 17.70
CA THR A 377 43.54 31.12 18.54
C THR A 377 42.97 32.36 17.86
N GLY A 378 42.23 33.17 18.61
CA GLY A 378 41.72 34.46 18.16
C GLY A 378 41.88 35.56 19.22
N SER A 379 41.78 36.81 18.79
CA SER A 379 41.72 37.96 19.69
C SER A 379 40.79 39.04 19.13
N LYS A 380 39.95 39.63 19.97
CA LYS A 380 39.09 40.77 19.62
C LYS A 380 39.09 41.82 20.72
N VAL A 381 38.82 43.07 20.34
CA VAL A 381 38.48 44.14 21.27
C VAL A 381 36.97 44.26 21.29
N GLU A 382 36.40 44.26 22.49
CA GLU A 382 34.96 44.36 22.65
C GLU A 382 34.46 45.78 22.38
N THR A 383 33.19 45.93 22.03
CA THR A 383 32.58 47.22 21.74
C THR A 383 31.92 47.86 22.95
N TRP A 384 31.71 49.18 22.89
CA TRP A 384 30.95 49.89 23.91
C TRP A 384 29.47 49.50 23.95
N GLN A 385 28.97 48.85 22.89
CA GLN A 385 27.60 48.32 22.84
C GLN A 385 27.35 47.29 23.95
N THR A 386 28.33 46.44 24.23
CA THR A 386 28.27 45.45 25.31
C THR A 386 28.15 46.11 26.69
N ALA A 387 28.79 47.27 26.89
CA ALA A 387 28.65 48.05 28.13
C ALA A 387 27.23 48.61 28.25
N ILE A 388 26.70 49.15 27.15
CA ILE A 388 25.35 49.71 27.08
C ILE A 388 24.32 48.64 27.45
N GLU A 389 24.45 47.44 26.91
CA GLU A 389 23.56 46.31 27.18
C GLU A 389 23.60 45.88 28.66
N MET A 390 24.80 45.72 29.22
CA MET A 390 24.96 45.39 30.64
C MET A 390 24.38 46.51 31.54
N MET A 391 24.63 47.77 31.22
CA MET A 391 24.10 48.92 31.97
C MET A 391 22.57 48.99 31.89
N ARG A 392 21.97 48.71 30.73
CA ARG A 392 20.50 48.62 30.59
C ARG A 392 19.93 47.48 31.43
N ARG A 393 20.60 46.32 31.47
CA ARG A 393 20.20 45.18 32.30
C ARG A 393 20.18 45.55 33.79
N ASP A 394 21.14 46.35 34.23
CA ASP A 394 21.24 46.86 35.60
C ASP A 394 20.37 48.13 35.83
N SER A 395 19.42 48.40 34.93
CA SER A 395 18.49 49.53 35.00
C SER A 395 19.12 50.93 34.95
N LEU A 396 20.37 51.06 34.49
CA LEU A 396 21.08 52.34 34.29
C LEU A 396 20.77 52.95 32.91
N PHE A 397 19.48 53.13 32.60
CA PHE A 397 19.03 53.52 31.26
C PHE A 397 19.56 54.90 30.81
N GLY A 398 19.64 55.88 31.72
CA GLY A 398 20.13 57.22 31.40
C GLY A 398 21.61 57.22 31.03
N GLN A 399 22.44 56.58 31.85
CA GLN A 399 23.87 56.45 31.62
C GLN A 399 24.17 55.58 30.38
N ALA A 400 23.36 54.55 30.12
CA ALA A 400 23.46 53.74 28.91
C ALA A 400 23.09 54.55 27.65
N GLN A 401 22.11 55.45 27.74
CA GLN A 401 21.70 56.31 26.62
C GLN A 401 22.79 57.32 26.25
N ASP A 402 23.49 57.89 27.23
CA ASP A 402 24.64 58.76 26.98
C ASP A 402 25.76 58.03 26.22
N LEU A 403 26.06 56.77 26.59
CA LEU A 403 27.02 55.93 25.86
C LEU A 403 26.53 55.64 24.43
N GLN A 404 25.25 55.29 24.28
CA GLN A 404 24.65 55.04 22.97
C GLN A 404 24.73 56.26 22.05
N ASN A 405 24.49 57.46 22.58
CA ASN A 405 24.63 58.71 21.84
C ASN A 405 26.06 58.93 21.34
N ILE A 406 27.07 58.57 22.14
CA ILE A 406 28.48 58.66 21.75
C ILE A 406 28.85 57.61 20.70
N VAL A 407 28.38 56.37 20.86
CA VAL A 407 28.58 55.29 19.87
C VAL A 407 27.96 55.67 18.53
N ASN A 408 26.73 56.17 18.53
CA ASN A 408 26.02 56.62 17.33
C ASN A 408 26.71 57.81 16.65
N LYS A 409 27.37 58.68 17.42
CA LYS A 409 28.13 59.82 16.89
C LYS A 409 29.44 59.41 16.21
N TYR A 410 30.01 58.26 16.59
CA TYR A 410 31.30 57.78 16.08
C TYR A 410 31.24 56.27 15.74
N PRO A 411 30.37 55.83 14.81
CA PRO A 411 30.08 54.41 14.59
C PRO A 411 31.32 53.56 14.29
N ASP A 412 32.23 54.07 13.45
CA ASP A 412 33.43 53.34 13.00
C ASP A 412 34.74 53.86 13.62
N SER A 413 34.66 54.50 14.79
CA SER A 413 35.85 55.08 15.43
C SER A 413 35.93 54.73 16.92
N PRO A 414 36.34 53.49 17.26
CA PRO A 414 36.47 53.02 18.65
C PRO A 414 37.31 53.98 19.52
N ASP A 415 38.39 54.52 18.97
CA ASP A 415 39.25 55.48 19.66
C ASP A 415 38.55 56.82 19.96
N LYS A 416 37.67 57.28 19.07
CA LYS A 416 36.88 58.51 19.29
C LYS A 416 35.78 58.26 20.31
N GLN A 417 35.13 57.10 20.25
CA GLN A 417 34.17 56.65 21.26
C GLN A 417 34.83 56.62 22.64
N TRP A 418 35.97 55.96 22.79
CA TRP A 418 36.73 55.90 24.03
C TRP A 418 37.07 57.29 24.57
N ARG A 419 37.66 58.19 23.76
CA ARG A 419 38.02 59.57 24.19
C ARG A 419 36.81 60.40 24.66
N ALA A 420 35.62 60.14 24.13
CA ALA A 420 34.40 60.81 24.56
C ALA A 420 33.83 60.17 25.85
N ILE A 421 33.83 58.84 25.94
CA ILE A 421 33.29 58.10 27.09
C ILE A 421 34.11 58.34 28.37
N ILE A 422 35.44 58.49 28.28
CA ILE A 422 36.28 58.78 29.46
C ILE A 422 35.95 60.12 30.14
N ARG A 423 35.25 61.03 29.46
CA ARG A 423 34.87 62.35 29.98
C ARG A 423 33.52 62.33 30.72
N LEU A 424 32.79 61.22 30.66
CA LEU A 424 31.53 61.07 31.37
C LEU A 424 31.77 61.05 32.89
N PRO A 425 30.92 61.70 33.69
CA PRO A 425 31.12 61.84 35.14
C PRO A 425 31.12 60.50 35.87
N TYR A 426 30.41 59.50 35.34
CA TYR A 426 30.31 58.14 35.89
C TYR A 426 31.27 57.13 35.25
N TYR A 427 32.18 57.57 34.37
CA TYR A 427 33.17 56.66 33.77
C TYR A 427 34.02 55.97 34.84
N ARG A 428 34.57 56.75 35.78
CA ARG A 428 35.46 56.21 36.83
C ARG A 428 34.72 55.52 37.96
N SER A 429 33.52 55.98 38.31
CA SER A 429 32.77 55.48 39.47
C SER A 429 31.87 54.28 39.15
N VAL A 430 31.40 54.15 37.90
CA VAL A 430 30.44 53.11 37.50
C VAL A 430 31.01 52.21 36.40
N ILE A 431 31.43 52.79 35.27
CA ILE A 431 31.81 52.03 34.07
C ILE A 431 33.06 51.17 34.30
N VAL A 432 34.13 51.78 34.81
CA VAL A 432 35.41 51.13 35.05
C VAL A 432 35.34 50.00 36.09
N PRO A 433 34.70 50.17 37.27
CA PRO A 433 34.66 49.12 38.28
C PRO A 433 33.65 47.99 38.01
N HIS A 434 32.51 48.27 37.36
CA HIS A 434 31.42 47.28 37.24
C HIS A 434 31.32 46.61 35.87
N TYR A 435 31.68 47.27 34.77
CA TYR A 435 31.39 46.78 33.41
C TYR A 435 32.64 46.41 32.62
N LEU A 436 33.67 47.26 32.61
CA LEU A 436 34.90 46.95 31.89
C LEU A 436 35.58 45.64 32.31
N PRO A 437 35.60 45.24 33.60
CA PRO A 437 36.20 43.97 34.01
C PRO A 437 35.49 42.75 33.42
N LEU A 438 34.16 42.79 33.27
CA LEU A 438 33.36 41.71 32.69
C LEU A 438 33.62 41.50 31.19
N MET A 439 34.14 42.51 30.51
CA MET A 439 34.55 42.42 29.10
C MET A 439 35.97 41.89 28.91
N ARG A 440 36.77 41.87 29.98
CA ARG A 440 38.14 41.33 29.96
C ARG A 440 38.05 39.83 30.21
N ARG A 441 37.70 39.09 29.17
CA ARG A 441 37.49 37.65 29.28
C ARG A 441 38.25 36.85 28.24
N VAL A 442 38.48 35.59 28.55
CA VAL A 442 38.87 34.58 27.56
C VAL A 442 37.73 33.59 27.45
N GLU A 443 37.25 33.41 26.23
CA GLU A 443 36.24 32.42 25.86
C GLU A 443 36.99 31.25 25.22
N TYR A 444 36.70 30.02 25.60
CA TYR A 444 37.23 28.86 24.89
C TYR A 444 36.18 27.80 24.70
N ASN A 445 36.36 27.01 23.64
CA ASN A 445 35.59 25.83 23.35
C ASN A 445 36.52 24.69 22.98
N PHE A 446 36.07 23.46 23.18
CA PHE A 446 36.78 22.30 22.68
C PHE A 446 35.80 21.26 22.20
N ASP A 447 36.24 20.52 21.17
CA ASP A 447 35.53 19.40 20.59
C ASP A 447 36.31 18.14 20.89
N TYR A 448 35.61 17.11 21.37
CA TYR A 448 36.19 15.81 21.63
C TYR A 448 35.25 14.72 21.10
N SER A 449 35.84 13.58 20.76
CA SER A 449 35.10 12.43 20.30
C SER A 449 35.20 11.26 21.27
N ILE A 450 34.08 10.62 21.57
CA ILE A 450 34.00 9.41 22.40
C ILE A 450 33.62 8.21 21.54
N TYR A 451 34.27 7.08 21.76
CA TYR A 451 34.07 5.77 21.12
C TYR A 451 33.60 4.78 22.18
N ARG A 452 32.32 4.81 22.54
CA ARG A 452 31.76 3.87 23.53
C ARG A 452 30.38 3.38 23.12
N PHE A 453 29.92 2.32 23.78
CA PHE A 453 28.53 1.89 23.69
C PHE A 453 27.63 2.81 24.53
N LEU A 454 26.42 3.07 24.02
CA LEU A 454 25.38 3.76 24.77
C LEU A 454 24.74 2.81 25.78
N THR A 455 24.34 3.37 26.92
CA THR A 455 23.44 2.69 27.85
C THR A 455 22.00 2.74 27.33
N ASP A 456 21.13 1.83 27.77
CA ASP A 456 19.72 1.80 27.32
C ASP A 456 18.98 3.15 27.57
N ALA A 457 19.32 3.85 28.67
CA ALA A 457 18.77 5.17 28.97
C ALA A 457 19.21 6.23 27.93
N GLU A 458 20.48 6.23 27.55
CA GLU A 458 21.00 7.15 26.53
C GLU A 458 20.46 6.83 25.13
N ILE A 459 20.27 5.54 24.83
CA ILE A 459 19.61 5.10 23.59
C ILE A 459 18.18 5.62 23.54
N LYS A 460 17.43 5.53 24.65
CA LYS A 460 16.06 6.03 24.74
C LYS A 460 16.00 7.55 24.57
N GLU A 461 16.91 8.30 25.21
CA GLU A 461 17.00 9.76 25.00
C GLU A 461 17.31 10.12 23.54
N LEU A 462 18.25 9.39 22.92
CA LEU A 462 18.60 9.60 21.52
C LEU A 462 17.42 9.28 20.59
N TYR A 463 16.72 8.18 20.84
CA TYR A 463 15.53 7.78 20.09
C TYR A 463 14.45 8.87 20.14
N LEU A 464 14.18 9.42 21.33
CA LEU A 464 13.21 10.51 21.51
C LEU A 464 13.63 11.81 20.81
N LYS A 465 14.94 12.06 20.69
CA LYS A 465 15.48 13.25 20.04
C LYS A 465 15.49 13.13 18.51
N ASP A 466 16.07 12.05 17.99
CA ASP A 466 16.18 11.75 16.56
C ASP A 466 16.52 10.26 16.36
N TYR A 467 15.47 9.44 16.20
CA TYR A 467 15.62 7.99 16.03
C TYR A 467 16.44 7.58 14.80
N LYS A 468 16.58 8.46 13.81
CA LYS A 468 17.31 8.16 12.56
C LYS A 468 18.81 8.01 12.76
N GLN A 469 19.32 8.44 13.92
CA GLN A 469 20.72 8.30 14.30
C GLN A 469 21.04 6.95 14.94
N LEU A 470 20.03 6.13 15.25
CA LEU A 470 20.27 4.81 15.85
C LEU A 470 20.83 3.83 14.82
N SER A 471 21.81 3.05 15.26
CA SER A 471 22.28 1.83 14.61
C SER A 471 21.29 0.68 14.79
N ARG A 472 21.48 -0.40 14.02
CA ARG A 472 20.67 -1.62 14.17
C ARG A 472 20.74 -2.21 15.58
N HIS A 473 21.91 -2.16 16.23
CA HIS A 473 22.07 -2.64 17.61
C HIS A 473 21.29 -1.77 18.60
N GLU A 474 21.33 -0.45 18.46
CA GLU A 474 20.57 0.45 19.34
C GLU A 474 19.07 0.28 19.15
N PHE A 475 18.58 0.10 17.91
CA PHE A 475 17.19 -0.30 17.66
C PHE A 475 16.86 -1.65 18.31
N TRP A 476 17.74 -2.64 18.19
CA TRP A 476 17.53 -3.93 18.86
C TRP A 476 17.42 -3.78 20.38
N ARG A 477 18.26 -2.96 21.02
CA ARG A 477 18.09 -2.62 22.44
C ARG A 477 16.75 -1.97 22.74
N MET A 478 16.28 -1.06 21.87
CA MET A 478 14.95 -0.45 22.00
C MET A 478 13.82 -1.49 21.93
N PHE A 479 13.96 -2.55 21.12
CA PHE A 479 12.96 -3.63 21.05
C PHE A 479 12.82 -4.37 22.39
N GLU A 480 13.93 -4.62 23.06
CA GLU A 480 13.99 -5.37 24.33
C GLU A 480 13.44 -4.58 25.52
N ILE A 481 13.61 -3.25 25.52
CA ILE A 481 13.14 -2.39 26.62
C ILE A 481 11.72 -1.87 26.44
N ALA A 482 11.11 -2.05 25.27
CA ALA A 482 9.75 -1.59 24.99
C ALA A 482 8.72 -2.34 25.85
N GLU A 483 7.82 -1.60 26.48
CA GLU A 483 6.91 -2.14 27.51
C GLU A 483 5.56 -2.62 26.91
N SER A 484 5.20 -2.10 25.74
CA SER A 484 3.91 -2.37 25.08
C SER A 484 4.08 -2.81 23.63
N ASP A 485 3.08 -3.51 23.12
CA ASP A 485 3.03 -3.94 21.73
C ASP A 485 2.93 -2.76 20.76
N GLU A 486 2.23 -1.69 21.15
CA GLU A 486 2.11 -0.45 20.36
C GLU A 486 3.46 0.28 20.25
N GLU A 487 4.22 0.31 21.35
CA GLU A 487 5.58 0.86 21.37
C GLU A 487 6.50 0.01 20.49
N LYS A 488 6.46 -1.32 20.61
CA LYS A 488 7.23 -2.25 19.78
C LYS A 488 6.94 -2.06 18.29
N GLU A 489 5.66 -2.02 17.91
CA GLU A 489 5.26 -1.78 16.52
C GLU A 489 5.85 -0.48 15.97
N THR A 490 5.79 0.59 16.75
CA THR A 490 6.32 1.90 16.36
C THR A 490 7.83 1.82 16.14
N ILE A 491 8.57 1.22 17.08
CA ILE A 491 10.03 1.09 16.98
C ILE A 491 10.41 0.18 15.80
N TYR A 492 9.71 -0.94 15.56
CA TYR A 492 9.98 -1.82 14.40
C TYR A 492 9.78 -1.08 13.08
N LYS A 493 8.68 -0.33 12.92
CA LYS A 493 8.40 0.47 11.72
C LYS A 493 9.47 1.53 11.48
N GLN A 494 9.88 2.24 12.52
CA GLN A 494 10.95 3.23 12.42
C GLN A 494 12.32 2.59 12.11
N ALA A 495 12.61 1.43 12.69
CA ALA A 495 13.82 0.68 12.37
C ALA A 495 13.85 0.24 10.90
N LEU A 496 12.70 -0.14 10.33
CA LEU A 496 12.56 -0.48 8.90
C LEU A 496 12.57 0.75 7.97
N GLU A 497 12.12 1.93 8.45
CA GLU A 497 12.28 3.19 7.73
C GLU A 497 13.77 3.52 7.54
N VAL A 498 14.57 3.38 8.60
CA VAL A 498 16.02 3.66 8.57
C VAL A 498 16.79 2.53 7.88
N TYR A 499 16.40 1.28 8.13
CA TYR A 499 17.06 0.08 7.60
C TYR A 499 16.05 -0.89 6.95
N PRO A 500 15.65 -0.66 5.68
CA PRO A 500 14.65 -1.49 5.00
C PRO A 500 15.00 -2.98 4.91
N LYS A 501 16.28 -3.35 4.99
CA LYS A 501 16.77 -4.74 4.97
C LYS A 501 17.06 -5.31 6.37
N PHE A 502 16.47 -4.74 7.42
CA PHE A 502 16.67 -5.22 8.79
C PHE A 502 15.75 -6.40 9.11
N MET A 503 16.19 -7.61 8.74
CA MET A 503 15.43 -8.86 8.85
C MET A 503 14.84 -9.11 10.25
N LEU A 504 15.61 -8.88 11.31
CA LEU A 504 15.13 -9.08 12.69
C LEU A 504 13.93 -8.17 13.01
N ALA A 505 13.99 -6.89 12.66
CA ALA A 505 12.88 -5.96 12.85
C ALA A 505 11.66 -6.36 12.01
N ALA A 506 11.87 -6.77 10.76
CA ALA A 506 10.80 -7.23 9.87
C ALA A 506 10.12 -8.50 10.41
N ASN A 507 10.90 -9.47 10.90
CA ASN A 507 10.37 -10.70 11.49
C ASN A 507 9.56 -10.41 12.75
N ASN A 508 10.08 -9.60 13.66
CA ASN A 508 9.39 -9.27 14.90
C ASN A 508 8.10 -8.49 14.65
N LEU A 509 8.09 -7.60 13.65
CA LEU A 509 6.86 -6.90 13.23
C LEU A 509 5.83 -7.87 12.63
N SER A 510 6.26 -8.79 11.75
CA SER A 510 5.38 -9.82 11.18
C SER A 510 4.82 -10.72 12.27
N ALA A 511 5.64 -11.17 13.22
CA ALA A 511 5.24 -11.98 14.35
C ALA A 511 4.21 -11.27 15.24
N LEU A 512 4.43 -9.98 15.53
CA LEU A 512 3.48 -9.13 16.26
C LEU A 512 2.12 -9.07 15.56
N TYR A 513 2.11 -8.88 14.24
CA TYR A 513 0.88 -8.78 13.45
C TYR A 513 0.11 -10.10 13.38
N ILE A 514 0.83 -11.22 13.25
CA ILE A 514 0.25 -12.58 13.32
C ILE A 514 -0.41 -12.80 14.68
N ASN A 515 0.29 -12.49 15.78
CA ASN A 515 -0.22 -12.68 17.14
C ASN A 515 -1.46 -11.81 17.43
N GLN A 516 -1.57 -10.65 16.79
CA GLN A 516 -2.73 -9.76 16.89
C GLN A 516 -3.87 -10.09 15.91
N GLY A 517 -3.75 -11.17 15.12
CA GLY A 517 -4.78 -11.59 14.18
C GLY A 517 -4.92 -10.68 12.95
N ARG A 518 -3.90 -9.87 12.65
CA ARG A 518 -3.84 -8.96 11.49
C ARG A 518 -2.56 -9.16 10.64
N PRO A 519 -2.26 -10.40 10.21
CA PRO A 519 -1.03 -10.70 9.49
C PRO A 519 -0.90 -9.91 8.18
N ASP A 520 0.33 -9.53 7.86
CA ASP A 520 0.67 -8.80 6.63
C ASP A 520 1.76 -9.59 5.88
N ASP A 521 1.41 -10.10 4.70
CA ASP A 521 2.28 -10.93 3.87
C ASP A 521 3.31 -10.13 3.05
N SER A 522 3.26 -8.78 3.10
CA SER A 522 4.22 -7.93 2.38
C SER A 522 5.51 -7.68 3.16
N ILE A 523 5.48 -7.77 4.50
CA ILE A 523 6.60 -7.40 5.39
C ILE A 523 7.83 -8.27 5.12
N LEU A 524 7.65 -9.58 4.97
CA LEU A 524 8.74 -10.54 4.83
C LEU A 524 9.03 -10.94 3.38
N GLU A 525 8.25 -10.47 2.41
CA GLU A 525 8.34 -10.88 0.99
C GLU A 525 9.76 -10.72 0.44
N SER A 526 10.45 -9.61 0.77
CA SER A 526 11.82 -9.33 0.29
C SER A 526 12.92 -10.16 0.96
N PHE A 527 12.61 -10.91 2.03
CA PHE A 527 13.56 -11.71 2.80
C PHE A 527 13.49 -13.21 2.48
N ILE A 528 12.54 -13.63 1.64
CA ILE A 528 12.32 -15.05 1.32
C ILE A 528 13.39 -15.55 0.37
N SER A 529 14.14 -16.54 0.84
CA SER A 529 15.15 -17.27 0.08
C SER A 529 15.40 -18.62 0.71
N LYS A 530 16.11 -19.51 0.00
CA LYS A 530 16.48 -20.83 0.52
C LYS A 530 17.37 -20.76 1.77
N ASP A 531 18.14 -19.68 1.92
CA ASP A 531 19.05 -19.46 3.04
C ASP A 531 18.41 -18.64 4.18
N ALA A 532 17.13 -18.28 4.06
CA ALA A 532 16.42 -17.53 5.09
C ALA A 532 16.21 -18.39 6.35
N PRO A 533 16.18 -17.78 7.55
CA PRO A 533 15.84 -18.49 8.78
C PRO A 533 14.49 -19.19 8.70
N GLU A 534 14.36 -20.33 9.38
CA GLU A 534 13.09 -21.07 9.45
C GLU A 534 11.96 -20.19 10.01
N GLU A 535 12.26 -19.34 10.99
CA GLU A 535 11.28 -18.47 11.64
C GLU A 535 10.71 -17.44 10.66
N VAL A 536 11.55 -16.89 9.78
CA VAL A 536 11.14 -15.95 8.72
C VAL A 536 10.24 -16.64 7.69
N LEU A 537 10.65 -17.83 7.23
CA LEU A 537 9.85 -18.63 6.28
C LEU A 537 8.51 -19.05 6.90
N THR A 538 8.52 -19.44 8.18
CA THR A 538 7.33 -19.81 8.94
C THR A 538 6.36 -18.64 9.03
N ASN A 539 6.81 -17.47 9.50
CA ASN A 539 5.94 -16.31 9.66
C ASN A 539 5.36 -15.83 8.33
N GLN A 540 6.16 -15.85 7.25
CA GLN A 540 5.66 -15.51 5.92
C GLN A 540 4.59 -16.50 5.44
N ALA A 541 4.82 -17.80 5.62
CA ALA A 541 3.84 -18.81 5.25
C ALA A 541 2.54 -18.63 6.03
N VAL A 542 2.61 -18.37 7.34
CA VAL A 542 1.43 -18.08 8.18
C VAL A 542 0.67 -16.87 7.65
N ALA A 543 1.36 -15.78 7.34
CA ALA A 543 0.74 -14.57 6.81
C ALA A 543 0.05 -14.81 5.45
N LEU A 544 0.71 -15.56 4.55
CA LEU A 544 0.13 -15.94 3.25
C LEU A 544 -1.11 -16.81 3.41
N LEU A 545 -1.11 -17.80 4.32
CA LEU A 545 -2.27 -18.65 4.60
C LEU A 545 -3.45 -17.83 5.13
N SER A 546 -3.20 -16.90 6.06
CA SER A 546 -4.24 -16.03 6.62
C SER A 546 -4.84 -15.07 5.60
N ASN A 547 -4.06 -14.66 4.59
CA ASN A 547 -4.52 -13.83 3.46
C ASN A 547 -4.91 -14.64 2.22
N TRP A 548 -5.09 -15.95 2.39
CA TRP A 548 -5.64 -16.90 1.42
C TRP A 548 -4.80 -16.94 0.14
N LYS A 549 -3.47 -16.91 0.27
CA LYS A 549 -2.52 -17.04 -0.83
C LYS A 549 -1.86 -18.41 -0.74
N TYR A 550 -2.63 -19.47 -0.91
CA TYR A 550 -2.23 -20.84 -0.58
C TYR A 550 -1.10 -21.36 -1.48
N GLU A 551 -1.13 -21.06 -2.77
CA GLU A 551 -0.07 -21.47 -3.72
C GLU A 551 1.28 -20.82 -3.39
N LYS A 552 1.25 -19.54 -2.99
CA LYS A 552 2.46 -18.84 -2.52
C LYS A 552 2.94 -19.40 -1.18
N ALA A 553 2.02 -19.70 -0.26
CA ALA A 553 2.36 -20.30 1.02
C ALA A 553 3.07 -21.65 0.82
N ASP A 554 2.54 -22.50 -0.07
CA ASP A 554 3.13 -23.79 -0.43
C ASP A 554 4.55 -23.63 -0.99
N SER A 555 4.75 -22.64 -1.86
CA SER A 555 6.07 -22.30 -2.39
C SER A 555 7.06 -21.91 -1.28
N VAL A 556 6.65 -21.09 -0.31
CA VAL A 556 7.49 -20.69 0.83
C VAL A 556 7.79 -21.87 1.75
N VAL A 557 6.78 -22.67 2.05
CA VAL A 557 6.89 -23.84 2.94
C VAL A 557 7.81 -24.91 2.36
N SER A 558 7.89 -25.03 1.03
CA SER A 558 8.84 -25.92 0.35
C SER A 558 10.32 -25.60 0.65
N LEU A 559 10.62 -24.38 1.08
CA LEU A 559 11.96 -23.95 1.47
C LEU A 559 12.30 -24.33 2.92
N ILE A 560 11.29 -24.68 3.73
CA ILE A 560 11.48 -25.01 5.15
C ILE A 560 12.00 -26.45 5.28
N PRO A 561 13.14 -26.67 5.98
CA PRO A 561 13.65 -28.01 6.26
C PRO A 561 12.63 -28.90 6.97
N ASP A 562 12.72 -30.21 6.76
CA ASP A 562 11.86 -31.18 7.42
C ASP A 562 12.14 -31.23 8.93
N GLY A 563 11.07 -31.17 9.73
CA GLY A 563 11.11 -31.13 11.19
C GLY A 563 9.70 -31.17 11.77
N VAL A 564 9.57 -31.47 13.07
CA VAL A 564 8.24 -31.70 13.70
C VAL A 564 7.34 -30.46 13.64
N SER A 565 7.89 -29.27 13.93
CA SER A 565 7.12 -28.02 13.86
C SER A 565 6.82 -27.58 12.43
N SER A 566 7.69 -27.91 11.46
CA SER A 566 7.45 -27.57 10.06
C SER A 566 6.46 -28.52 9.40
N GLU A 567 6.34 -29.77 9.87
CA GLU A 567 5.40 -30.76 9.33
C GLU A 567 3.93 -30.37 9.57
N TYR A 568 3.60 -29.79 10.73
CA TYR A 568 2.24 -29.30 10.98
C TYR A 568 1.88 -28.15 10.03
N LEU A 569 2.76 -27.16 9.86
CA LEU A 569 2.56 -26.06 8.91
C LEU A 569 2.46 -26.58 7.46
N LYS A 570 3.30 -27.54 7.07
CA LYS A 570 3.22 -28.24 5.78
C LYS A 570 1.86 -28.91 5.59
N SER A 571 1.38 -29.64 6.59
CA SER A 571 0.09 -30.34 6.53
C SER A 571 -1.09 -29.37 6.41
N VAL A 572 -1.10 -28.26 7.17
CA VAL A 572 -2.11 -27.20 7.04
C VAL A 572 -2.06 -26.57 5.64
N THR A 573 -0.85 -26.30 5.13
CA THR A 573 -0.67 -25.70 3.81
C THR A 573 -1.16 -26.62 2.70
N ARG A 574 -0.83 -27.92 2.77
CA ARG A 574 -1.35 -28.96 1.87
C ARG A 574 -2.88 -29.01 1.88
N ALA A 575 -3.48 -29.02 3.07
CA ALA A 575 -4.94 -29.04 3.23
C ALA A 575 -5.60 -27.85 2.53
N LEU A 576 -5.09 -26.64 2.76
CA LEU A 576 -5.65 -25.43 2.20
C LEU A 576 -5.34 -25.25 0.70
N ASN A 577 -4.21 -25.78 0.22
CA ASN A 577 -3.81 -25.68 -1.19
C ASN A 577 -4.39 -26.80 -2.10
N GLY A 578 -5.23 -27.69 -1.57
CA GLY A 578 -5.90 -28.72 -2.38
C GLY A 578 -5.27 -30.11 -2.36
N ASN A 579 -4.18 -30.30 -1.62
CA ASN A 579 -3.52 -31.60 -1.46
C ASN A 579 -4.18 -32.40 -0.32
N TYR A 580 -5.47 -32.70 -0.49
CA TYR A 580 -6.32 -33.23 0.58
C TYR A 580 -5.94 -34.65 1.03
N GLU A 581 -5.48 -35.54 0.13
CA GLU A 581 -5.07 -36.90 0.51
C GLU A 581 -3.86 -36.89 1.45
N GLU A 582 -2.85 -36.07 1.15
CA GLU A 582 -1.68 -35.93 2.02
C GLU A 582 -2.05 -35.30 3.36
N ALA A 583 -2.93 -34.29 3.35
CA ALA A 583 -3.43 -33.69 4.58
C ALA A 583 -4.23 -34.69 5.43
N LEU A 584 -5.05 -35.55 4.79
CA LEU A 584 -5.86 -36.56 5.47
C LEU A 584 -4.99 -37.61 6.17
N ALA A 585 -3.81 -37.93 5.63
CA ALA A 585 -2.86 -38.84 6.31
C ALA A 585 -2.41 -38.32 7.69
N THR A 586 -2.34 -36.99 7.86
CA THR A 586 -2.01 -36.32 9.13
C THR A 586 -3.27 -36.13 9.98
N PHE A 587 -4.27 -35.40 9.46
CA PHE A 587 -5.45 -34.99 10.26
C PHE A 587 -6.49 -36.10 10.45
N GLY A 588 -6.50 -37.13 9.59
CA GLY A 588 -7.38 -38.28 9.75
C GLY A 588 -7.04 -39.15 10.96
N GLN A 589 -5.81 -39.09 11.48
CA GLN A 589 -5.42 -39.79 12.71
C GLN A 589 -5.95 -39.07 13.97
N GLU A 590 -6.05 -37.74 13.92
CA GLU A 590 -6.57 -36.91 15.01
C GLU A 590 -8.11 -36.96 15.07
N GLY A 591 -8.75 -37.14 13.91
CA GLY A 591 -10.19 -37.14 13.74
C GLY A 591 -10.82 -35.75 13.86
N GLY A 592 -12.12 -35.71 14.17
CA GLY A 592 -12.84 -34.46 14.38
C GLY A 592 -13.19 -33.72 13.09
N ILE A 593 -13.43 -32.41 13.19
CA ILE A 593 -14.00 -31.62 12.07
C ILE A 593 -13.09 -31.58 10.85
N ASN A 594 -11.77 -31.56 11.06
CA ASN A 594 -10.77 -31.52 9.98
C ASN A 594 -10.78 -32.80 9.13
N GLU A 595 -10.91 -33.97 9.75
CA GLU A 595 -11.06 -35.24 9.02
C GLU A 595 -12.32 -35.19 8.14
N VAL A 596 -13.45 -34.76 8.70
CA VAL A 596 -14.74 -34.70 7.98
C VAL A 596 -14.69 -33.75 6.79
N VAL A 597 -14.18 -32.53 6.96
CA VAL A 597 -14.13 -31.56 5.85
C VAL A 597 -13.15 -31.98 4.74
N LEU A 598 -12.06 -32.68 5.08
CA LEU A 598 -11.14 -33.26 4.10
C LEU A 598 -11.80 -34.40 3.32
N LEU A 599 -12.55 -35.28 4.00
CA LEU A 599 -13.33 -36.34 3.34
C LEU A 599 -14.41 -35.76 2.41
N LEU A 600 -15.09 -34.68 2.82
CA LEU A 600 -16.03 -33.94 1.98
C LEU A 600 -15.32 -33.33 0.76
N ALA A 601 -14.15 -32.75 0.92
CA ALA A 601 -13.37 -32.19 -0.19
C ALA A 601 -12.91 -33.28 -1.19
N LEU A 602 -12.61 -34.47 -0.70
CA LEU A 602 -12.30 -35.67 -1.50
C LEU A 602 -13.55 -36.34 -2.10
N LYS A 603 -14.76 -35.82 -1.84
CA LYS A 603 -16.05 -36.40 -2.26
C LYS A 603 -16.29 -37.81 -1.71
N ARG A 604 -15.65 -38.17 -0.59
CA ARG A 604 -15.87 -39.42 0.16
C ARG A 604 -17.05 -39.24 1.12
N ASN A 605 -18.22 -38.92 0.55
CA ASN A 605 -19.38 -38.43 1.30
C ASN A 605 -19.92 -39.44 2.32
N ASP A 606 -19.92 -40.74 1.99
CA ASP A 606 -20.37 -41.80 2.91
C ASP A 606 -19.49 -41.86 4.18
N GLU A 607 -18.17 -41.87 3.99
CA GLU A 607 -17.20 -41.86 5.09
C GLU A 607 -17.27 -40.55 5.88
N ALA A 608 -17.41 -39.42 5.19
CA ALA A 608 -17.57 -38.12 5.82
C ALA A 608 -18.81 -38.08 6.73
N TRP A 609 -19.95 -38.63 6.28
CA TRP A 609 -21.15 -38.72 7.09
C TRP A 609 -20.96 -39.60 8.32
N GLU A 610 -20.35 -40.78 8.18
CA GLU A 610 -20.07 -41.68 9.30
C GLU A 610 -19.24 -40.99 10.38
N LYS A 611 -18.17 -40.30 9.96
CA LYS A 611 -17.30 -39.55 10.87
C LYS A 611 -17.99 -38.32 11.46
N ALA A 612 -18.82 -37.63 10.69
CA ALA A 612 -19.56 -36.45 11.12
C ALA A 612 -20.49 -36.73 12.31
N GLN A 613 -21.05 -37.95 12.40
CA GLN A 613 -21.91 -38.34 13.54
C GLN A 613 -21.20 -38.25 14.90
N ASN A 614 -19.87 -38.42 14.91
CA ASN A 614 -19.07 -38.38 16.14
C ASN A 614 -18.63 -36.96 16.52
N LEU A 615 -18.96 -35.94 15.72
CA LEU A 615 -18.58 -34.56 16.02
C LEU A 615 -19.36 -34.00 17.21
N PRO A 616 -18.70 -33.20 18.09
CA PRO A 616 -19.36 -32.57 19.23
C PRO A 616 -20.44 -31.59 18.76
N GLU A 617 -21.47 -31.37 19.57
CA GLU A 617 -22.55 -30.42 19.28
C GLU A 617 -22.06 -28.97 19.41
N THR A 618 -21.54 -28.44 18.31
CA THR A 618 -21.14 -27.03 18.16
C THR A 618 -21.76 -26.48 16.89
N ALA A 619 -21.95 -25.16 16.78
CA ALA A 619 -22.57 -24.55 15.60
C ALA A 619 -21.89 -24.99 14.29
N ARG A 620 -20.54 -25.04 14.28
CA ARG A 620 -19.74 -25.48 13.12
C ARG A 620 -19.90 -26.97 12.84
N SER A 621 -19.86 -27.81 13.87
CA SER A 621 -20.04 -29.25 13.71
C SER A 621 -21.42 -29.57 13.13
N GLU A 622 -22.47 -28.92 13.63
CA GLU A 622 -23.85 -29.10 13.14
C GLU A 622 -23.96 -28.64 11.68
N TYR A 623 -23.32 -27.54 11.31
CA TYR A 623 -23.27 -27.10 9.92
C TYR A 623 -22.58 -28.13 9.01
N VAL A 624 -21.42 -28.66 9.43
CA VAL A 624 -20.70 -29.69 8.67
C VAL A 624 -21.48 -31.00 8.57
N LYS A 625 -22.22 -31.39 9.63
CA LYS A 625 -23.17 -32.52 9.58
C LYS A 625 -24.27 -32.27 8.54
N ALA A 626 -24.80 -31.05 8.45
CA ALA A 626 -25.80 -30.69 7.45
C ALA A 626 -25.27 -30.85 6.03
N ILE A 627 -24.04 -30.38 5.74
CA ILE A 627 -23.38 -30.59 4.44
C ILE A 627 -23.26 -32.09 4.13
N ALA A 628 -22.74 -32.88 5.07
CA ALA A 628 -22.52 -34.31 4.88
C ALA A 628 -23.85 -35.07 4.66
N ALA A 629 -24.92 -34.68 5.36
CA ALA A 629 -26.26 -35.23 5.16
C ALA A 629 -26.83 -34.85 3.78
N ASN A 630 -26.71 -33.57 3.39
CA ASN A 630 -27.32 -33.08 2.15
C ASN A 630 -26.71 -33.76 0.92
N ARG A 631 -25.37 -33.94 0.91
CA ARG A 631 -24.66 -34.66 -0.17
C ARG A 631 -25.00 -36.15 -0.30
N LEU A 632 -25.71 -36.72 0.67
CA LEU A 632 -26.23 -38.10 0.65
C LEU A 632 -27.75 -38.14 0.47
N ASP A 633 -28.37 -37.03 0.06
CA ASP A 633 -29.82 -36.87 -0.10
C ASP A 633 -30.62 -37.13 1.20
N LYS A 634 -29.98 -36.98 2.38
CA LYS A 634 -30.64 -37.10 3.69
C LYS A 634 -31.25 -35.77 4.11
N VAL A 635 -32.21 -35.31 3.33
CA VAL A 635 -32.78 -33.95 3.41
C VAL A 635 -33.28 -33.60 4.81
N MET A 636 -33.99 -34.51 5.49
CA MET A 636 -34.51 -34.24 6.84
C MET A 636 -33.40 -34.08 7.88
N ASP A 637 -32.35 -34.90 7.82
CA ASP A 637 -31.20 -34.78 8.71
C ASP A 637 -30.45 -33.47 8.44
N ALA A 638 -30.30 -33.12 7.16
CA ALA A 638 -29.65 -31.88 6.74
C ALA A 638 -30.39 -30.64 7.26
N ILE A 639 -31.72 -30.60 7.14
CA ILE A 639 -32.57 -29.51 7.66
C ILE A 639 -32.43 -29.39 9.19
N ASN A 640 -32.55 -30.51 9.91
CA ASN A 640 -32.44 -30.49 11.37
C ASN A 640 -31.08 -29.96 11.84
N HIS A 641 -30.00 -30.41 11.21
CA HIS A 641 -28.64 -29.99 11.56
C HIS A 641 -28.36 -28.52 11.19
N ILE A 642 -28.83 -28.04 10.02
CA ILE A 642 -28.60 -26.64 9.62
C ILE A 642 -29.42 -25.67 10.48
N GLU A 643 -30.66 -26.02 10.84
CA GLU A 643 -31.46 -25.24 11.78
C GLU A 643 -30.77 -25.17 13.15
N LYS A 644 -30.25 -26.31 13.64
CA LYS A 644 -29.50 -26.35 14.89
C LYS A 644 -28.23 -25.50 14.84
N ALA A 645 -27.50 -25.52 13.73
CA ALA A 645 -26.34 -24.66 13.53
C ALA A 645 -26.71 -23.18 13.65
N PHE A 646 -27.85 -22.76 13.07
CA PHE A 646 -28.34 -21.38 13.15
C PHE A 646 -28.86 -20.98 14.54
N GLU A 647 -29.40 -21.93 15.31
CA GLU A 647 -29.75 -21.67 16.72
C GLU A 647 -28.51 -21.39 17.56
N LEU A 648 -27.44 -22.16 17.35
CA LEU A 648 -26.18 -22.04 18.09
C LEU A 648 -25.37 -20.81 17.65
N ASP A 649 -25.35 -20.50 16.36
CA ASP A 649 -24.71 -19.30 15.79
C ASP A 649 -25.53 -18.74 14.60
N PRO A 650 -26.34 -17.70 14.82
CA PRO A 650 -27.15 -17.08 13.77
C PRO A 650 -26.35 -16.51 12.59
N SER A 651 -25.05 -16.20 12.76
CA SER A 651 -24.23 -15.64 11.69
C SER A 651 -23.97 -16.63 10.55
N LEU A 652 -24.10 -17.93 10.82
CA LEU A 652 -23.96 -18.98 9.81
C LEU A 652 -25.04 -18.93 8.72
N ARG A 653 -26.15 -18.19 8.93
CA ARG A 653 -27.17 -17.96 7.89
C ARG A 653 -26.60 -17.20 6.69
N ASP A 654 -25.71 -16.24 6.94
CA ASP A 654 -25.09 -15.48 5.85
C ASP A 654 -24.06 -16.33 5.10
N VAL A 655 -23.39 -17.26 5.80
CA VAL A 655 -22.52 -18.27 5.16
C VAL A 655 -23.35 -19.20 4.26
N ALA A 656 -24.50 -19.68 4.74
CA ALA A 656 -25.36 -20.59 3.99
C ALA A 656 -25.94 -19.99 2.71
N LYS A 657 -26.16 -18.66 2.64
CA LYS A 657 -26.66 -18.00 1.41
C LYS A 657 -25.72 -18.13 0.21
N VAL A 658 -24.43 -18.32 0.47
CA VAL A 658 -23.37 -18.42 -0.55
C VAL A 658 -22.73 -19.81 -0.59
N ASP A 659 -23.22 -20.75 0.22
CA ASP A 659 -22.74 -22.12 0.29
C ASP A 659 -23.60 -23.04 -0.57
N ALA A 660 -23.05 -23.50 -1.70
CA ALA A 660 -23.79 -24.35 -2.62
C ALA A 660 -24.20 -25.70 -2.00
N ASP A 661 -23.53 -26.14 -0.92
CA ASP A 661 -23.83 -27.40 -0.24
C ASP A 661 -25.12 -27.37 0.59
N VAL A 662 -25.64 -26.18 0.96
CA VAL A 662 -26.80 -26.06 1.86
C VAL A 662 -27.75 -24.93 1.50
N MET A 663 -27.46 -24.12 0.49
CA MET A 663 -28.28 -22.95 0.15
C MET A 663 -29.70 -23.30 -0.32
N ASP A 664 -29.92 -24.52 -0.79
CA ASP A 664 -31.22 -25.06 -1.18
C ASP A 664 -32.08 -25.50 0.02
N LEU A 665 -31.48 -25.58 1.21
CA LEU A 665 -32.14 -25.86 2.49
C LEU A 665 -32.69 -24.59 3.18
N LEU A 666 -32.35 -23.40 2.66
CA LEU A 666 -32.81 -22.08 3.13
C LEU A 666 -34.16 -21.70 2.52
#